data_AF-A0A8C4XJW9-F1
#
_entry.id   AF-A0A8C4XJW9-F1
#
_cell.length_a   1.000
_cell.length_b   1.000
_cell.length_c   1.000
_cell.angle_alpha   90.00
_cell.angle_beta   90.00
_cell.angle_gamma   90.00
#
_symmetry.space_group_name_H-M   'P 1'
#
loop_
_entity.id
_entity.type
_entity.pdbx_description
1 polymer ?
#
loop_
_entity_poly.entity_id
_entity_poly.type
_entity_poly.pdbx_seq_one_letter_code
_entity_poly.pdbx_strand_id
1 'polypeptide(L)'
;MALGIPHTSRESLTLPSHRAELIRGKHGVEIISEHDQGNGQIRFPVVRGKPCLASVLVQNHGTEAVTLWRCQPRQPSRELSFTDEQGVTQGQSLLLHPGGTYPIQVQCLSTCNGFFCIVVVFEFTKEPNEHFSIGRCIAAVAESQLAKDLGPSAPFQSYQASLQHPVTIITEDGVPPDSSLKNELEREIPLGIYHYPKSLKDTILLGPSASASSSWAAMQSLLEAPLQAENYKQKFQLLLHLEEIQMEVDIRRYDMQDVPMVQDRTLLVLNVPGVAENRPSVLKGDHLFAHLSSERDCSPLVQYKGYVHSVELEKVRLGFSSKLLKKFVNNLRFDVTFTFSRLPLQVQHRAAALAMQRGLSSLLFPSASCHKSLFPGTFQPRWFDRKLQANEEQCRAVMHIVTGMSRPAPYLIFGPPGTGKTVTVVEAIKQVWTCFKDAHILACSPSNSAADLLCQRLIKDIAPRYIYRLIASSRSYHEVPADIRPCCNWDDKQSCYVYLSKEHLGRYRILITTLVTAGRLASANFPPGFFSHVFIDECGQAVEPESVVAIAGLLTAMDPETNPNGGQLVLAGDPQQLGPVLRSPLSIKHGLGTSLLERLMLHNPLYKKSSGGYNPQFVTKLLWNYRSHEAILRIPNELFYDSELKACESIELDVRSLYCAWEELPKKGFPIIFHGVCGEDRREAKSPSFFNTAEIEVLVHYLKKLLQSRGKGGCPSVSPKDIGIISPYRKQVEKIRKAITSLDPTLRSLPDISLLKVGSVEEFQGQERCIILISTVRSCSEYLQLDQDFKLGFLKNPKRFNVAITRAKALLIVVGNPAVLSKDQHWQRFLRYCKEEGGYTGYPYEDESPAEDTLTADLHALHLSN
;
A
#
# COMPACT_ATOMS: atom_id res chain seq x y z
N MET A 1 -9.02 -5.97 -19.70
CA MET A 1 -7.70 -5.79 -20.33
C MET A 1 -6.71 -5.41 -19.25
N ALA A 2 -6.01 -6.40 -18.68
CA ALA A 2 -4.80 -6.13 -17.91
C ALA A 2 -3.67 -5.96 -18.93
N LEU A 3 -2.91 -4.88 -18.82
CA LEU A 3 -1.88 -4.49 -19.79
C LEU A 3 -0.85 -5.61 -19.96
N GLY A 4 -0.88 -6.23 -21.13
CA GLY A 4 0.05 -7.27 -21.54
C GLY A 4 1.42 -6.68 -21.83
N ILE A 5 2.44 -7.32 -21.27
CA ILE A 5 3.82 -7.21 -21.78
C ILE A 5 3.82 -7.88 -23.17
N PRO A 6 4.54 -7.36 -24.19
CA PRO A 6 4.57 -7.96 -25.51
C PRO A 6 5.07 -9.40 -25.41
N HIS A 7 4.33 -10.30 -26.06
CA HIS A 7 4.75 -11.68 -26.32
C HIS A 7 6.12 -11.70 -27.01
N THR A 8 7.17 -12.06 -26.28
CA THR A 8 8.46 -12.49 -26.85
C THR A 8 8.91 -13.78 -26.16
N SER A 9 8.19 -14.85 -26.47
CA SER A 9 8.62 -16.25 -26.59
C SER A 9 7.36 -17.13 -26.47
N ARG A 10 6.78 -17.47 -27.62
CA ARG A 10 5.81 -18.55 -27.72
C ARG A 10 6.57 -19.86 -27.47
N GLU A 11 6.74 -20.21 -26.20
CA GLU A 11 7.08 -21.54 -25.68
C GLU A 11 7.06 -21.47 -24.14
N SER A 12 5.88 -21.26 -23.57
CA SER A 12 5.59 -21.59 -22.17
C SER A 12 4.09 -21.85 -21.99
N LEU A 13 3.76 -23.14 -22.04
CA LEU A 13 2.75 -23.84 -21.23
C LEU A 13 1.27 -23.47 -21.42
N THR A 14 0.65 -24.25 -22.31
CA THR A 14 -0.73 -24.74 -22.21
C THR A 14 -1.00 -25.43 -20.86
N LEU A 15 -1.45 -24.70 -19.84
CA LEU A 15 -1.78 -25.24 -18.50
C LEU A 15 -3.30 -25.45 -18.19
N PRO A 16 -4.27 -24.69 -18.74
CA PRO A 16 -5.69 -24.88 -18.40
C PRO A 16 -6.27 -26.25 -18.83
N SER A 17 -5.71 -26.86 -19.88
CA SER A 17 -6.14 -28.15 -20.42
C SER A 17 -5.80 -29.33 -19.51
N HIS A 18 -4.65 -29.29 -18.82
CA HIS A 18 -4.17 -30.39 -17.98
C HIS A 18 -4.95 -30.57 -16.66
N ARG A 19 -5.51 -29.50 -16.07
CA ARG A 19 -6.30 -29.58 -14.81
C ARG A 19 -7.64 -30.29 -15.02
N ALA A 20 -8.39 -29.85 -16.03
CA ALA A 20 -9.68 -30.44 -16.36
C ALA A 20 -9.52 -31.93 -16.66
N GLU A 21 -8.38 -32.31 -17.24
CA GLU A 21 -7.99 -33.69 -17.50
C GLU A 21 -7.58 -34.45 -16.23
N LEU A 22 -6.92 -33.83 -15.25
CA LEU A 22 -6.53 -34.49 -13.99
C LEU A 22 -7.73 -34.75 -13.05
N ILE A 23 -8.73 -33.86 -13.06
CA ILE A 23 -9.88 -33.92 -12.13
C ILE A 23 -11.04 -34.74 -12.68
N ARG A 24 -11.23 -34.76 -14.01
CA ARG A 24 -12.36 -35.48 -14.62
C ARG A 24 -12.25 -36.99 -14.36
N GLY A 25 -13.40 -37.64 -14.19
CA GLY A 25 -13.48 -39.09 -14.22
C GLY A 25 -12.93 -39.63 -15.55
N LYS A 26 -12.28 -40.80 -15.50
CA LYS A 26 -11.62 -41.43 -16.66
C LYS A 26 -12.05 -42.88 -16.74
N HIS A 27 -12.31 -43.35 -17.96
CA HIS A 27 -12.71 -44.75 -18.24
C HIS A 27 -13.92 -45.25 -17.43
N GLY A 28 -14.88 -44.36 -17.12
CA GLY A 28 -16.04 -44.68 -16.28
C GLY A 28 -15.77 -44.69 -14.78
N VAL A 29 -14.53 -44.40 -14.35
CA VAL A 29 -14.18 -44.28 -12.94
C VAL A 29 -14.41 -42.85 -12.45
N GLU A 30 -15.16 -42.73 -11.36
CA GLU A 30 -15.46 -41.47 -10.69
C GLU A 30 -15.11 -41.53 -9.21
N ILE A 31 -14.76 -40.36 -8.67
CA ILE A 31 -14.51 -40.18 -7.24
C ILE A 31 -15.49 -39.15 -6.74
N ILE A 32 -16.39 -39.58 -5.86
CA ILE A 32 -17.54 -38.78 -5.40
C ILE A 32 -17.60 -38.77 -3.87
N SER A 33 -18.30 -37.78 -3.33
CA SER A 33 -18.61 -37.67 -1.90
C SER A 33 -19.93 -36.93 -1.73
N GLU A 34 -20.60 -37.11 -0.61
CA GLU A 34 -21.75 -36.28 -0.22
C GLU A 34 -21.40 -34.78 -0.07
N HIS A 35 -20.10 -34.48 0.01
CA HIS A 35 -19.53 -33.15 0.17
C HIS A 35 -18.88 -32.59 -1.11
N ASP A 36 -19.15 -33.20 -2.27
CA ASP A 36 -18.58 -32.77 -3.56
C ASP A 36 -19.13 -31.41 -4.02
N GLN A 37 -18.26 -30.55 -4.56
CA GLN A 37 -18.61 -29.24 -5.11
C GLN A 37 -18.68 -29.24 -6.65
N GLY A 38 -18.43 -30.39 -7.30
CA GLY A 38 -18.57 -30.57 -8.76
C GLY A 38 -17.39 -30.06 -9.59
N ASN A 39 -16.34 -29.56 -8.94
CA ASN A 39 -15.12 -29.02 -9.55
C ASN A 39 -13.84 -29.78 -9.13
N GLY A 40 -14.00 -31.01 -8.62
CA GLY A 40 -12.90 -31.81 -8.05
C GLY A 40 -12.56 -31.50 -6.59
N GLN A 41 -13.38 -30.69 -5.92
CA GLN A 41 -13.21 -30.32 -4.53
C GLN A 41 -14.28 -30.98 -3.66
N ILE A 42 -13.83 -31.70 -2.65
CA ILE A 42 -14.69 -32.30 -1.61
C ILE A 42 -14.51 -31.43 -0.36
N ARG A 43 -15.57 -30.74 0.07
CA ARG A 43 -15.51 -29.76 1.16
C ARG A 43 -16.51 -30.10 2.25
N PHE A 44 -16.03 -30.49 3.43
CA PHE A 44 -16.89 -30.88 4.54
C PHE A 44 -16.67 -30.02 5.80
N PRO A 45 -17.74 -29.70 6.54
CA PRO A 45 -17.66 -28.91 7.76
C PRO A 45 -17.11 -29.75 8.92
N VAL A 46 -16.31 -29.13 9.78
CA VAL A 46 -15.80 -29.77 11.00
C VAL A 46 -16.02 -28.89 12.22
N VAL A 47 -16.14 -29.53 13.40
CA VAL A 47 -16.32 -28.84 14.67
C VAL A 47 -15.04 -28.91 15.47
N ARG A 48 -14.57 -27.76 15.95
CA ARG A 48 -13.34 -27.65 16.76
C ARG A 48 -13.35 -28.65 17.93
N GLY A 49 -12.29 -29.45 18.03
CA GLY A 49 -12.06 -30.40 19.11
C GLY A 49 -12.90 -31.69 19.03
N LYS A 50 -13.64 -31.92 17.93
CA LYS A 50 -14.39 -33.16 17.70
C LYS A 50 -13.90 -33.85 16.42
N PRO A 51 -13.69 -35.17 16.44
CA PRO A 51 -13.38 -35.90 15.21
C PRO A 51 -14.61 -35.89 14.29
N CYS A 52 -14.40 -35.52 13.04
CA CYS A 52 -15.42 -35.54 11.98
C CYS A 52 -14.98 -36.53 10.89
N LEU A 53 -15.92 -37.30 10.37
CA LEU A 53 -15.70 -38.29 9.32
C LEU A 53 -16.42 -37.84 8.04
N ALA A 54 -15.75 -37.99 6.90
CA ALA A 54 -16.33 -37.80 5.57
C ALA A 54 -15.97 -39.01 4.70
N SER A 55 -16.95 -39.51 3.94
CA SER A 55 -16.74 -40.65 3.05
C SER A 55 -16.42 -40.18 1.64
N VAL A 56 -15.34 -40.71 1.06
CA VAL A 56 -14.95 -40.54 -0.35
C VAL A 56 -15.13 -41.89 -1.04
N LEU A 57 -15.97 -41.94 -2.06
CA LEU A 57 -16.30 -43.17 -2.78
C LEU A 57 -15.58 -43.20 -4.13
N VAL A 58 -14.85 -44.28 -4.39
CA VAL A 58 -14.31 -44.60 -5.70
C VAL A 58 -15.29 -45.54 -6.39
N GLN A 59 -15.87 -45.12 -7.52
CA GLN A 59 -16.87 -45.87 -8.27
C GLN A 59 -16.38 -46.20 -9.66
N ASN A 60 -16.62 -47.42 -10.14
CA ASN A 60 -16.38 -47.81 -11.52
C ASN A 60 -17.71 -48.04 -12.25
N HIS A 61 -18.15 -47.03 -13.00
CA HIS A 61 -19.30 -47.11 -13.92
C HIS A 61 -18.90 -47.57 -15.33
N GLY A 62 -17.61 -47.91 -15.53
CA GLY A 62 -17.10 -48.44 -16.79
C GLY A 62 -17.54 -49.87 -17.04
N THR A 63 -17.24 -50.37 -18.24
CA THR A 63 -17.56 -51.73 -18.68
C THR A 63 -16.47 -52.75 -18.34
N GLU A 64 -15.31 -52.30 -17.84
CA GLU A 64 -14.13 -53.11 -17.60
C GLU A 64 -13.62 -52.91 -16.17
N ALA A 65 -12.93 -53.92 -15.62
CA ALA A 65 -12.33 -53.82 -14.29
C ALA A 65 -11.10 -52.91 -14.32
N VAL A 66 -10.90 -52.13 -13.25
CA VAL A 66 -9.74 -51.26 -13.07
C VAL A 66 -9.04 -51.60 -11.76
N THR A 67 -7.72 -51.49 -11.71
CA THR A 67 -6.95 -51.70 -10.48
C THR A 67 -6.52 -50.36 -9.91
N LEU A 68 -7.01 -50.01 -8.71
CA LEU A 68 -6.54 -48.87 -7.91
C LEU A 68 -5.28 -49.32 -7.15
N TRP A 69 -4.11 -48.80 -7.52
CA TRP A 69 -2.85 -49.25 -6.94
C TRP A 69 -2.34 -48.36 -5.80
N ARG A 70 -2.75 -47.08 -5.80
CA ARG A 70 -2.34 -46.13 -4.77
C ARG A 70 -3.34 -45.00 -4.61
N CYS A 71 -3.64 -44.71 -3.36
CA CYS A 71 -4.35 -43.50 -2.91
C CYS A 71 -3.41 -42.77 -1.96
N GLN A 72 -2.63 -41.81 -2.49
CA GLN A 72 -1.60 -41.16 -1.68
C GLN A 72 -1.94 -39.68 -1.44
N PRO A 73 -2.11 -39.25 -0.18
CA PRO A 73 -2.04 -37.85 0.17
C PRO A 73 -0.64 -37.32 -0.18
N ARG A 74 -0.56 -36.26 -1.00
CA ARG A 74 0.73 -35.77 -1.52
C ARG A 74 1.60 -35.10 -0.44
N GLN A 75 1.02 -34.69 0.68
CA GLN A 75 1.72 -34.17 1.86
C GLN A 75 1.10 -34.77 3.13
N PRO A 76 1.88 -35.08 4.18
CA PRO A 76 1.31 -35.48 5.45
C PRO A 76 0.53 -34.30 6.06
N SER A 77 -0.77 -34.50 6.32
CA SER A 77 -1.58 -33.56 7.10
C SER A 77 -1.61 -34.04 8.56
N ARG A 78 -1.49 -33.11 9.51
CA ARG A 78 -1.64 -33.43 10.94
C ARG A 78 -3.11 -33.61 11.31
N GLU A 79 -3.99 -32.88 10.64
CA GLU A 79 -5.41 -32.81 10.94
C GLU A 79 -6.23 -33.82 10.15
N LEU A 80 -5.80 -34.22 8.95
CA LEU A 80 -6.49 -35.16 8.08
C LEU A 80 -5.78 -36.51 8.04
N SER A 81 -6.51 -37.57 8.42
CA SER A 81 -6.09 -38.96 8.25
C SER A 81 -7.02 -39.72 7.31
N PHE A 82 -6.46 -40.68 6.59
CA PHE A 82 -7.17 -41.51 5.63
C PHE A 82 -7.15 -42.95 6.11
N THR A 83 -8.30 -43.60 6.12
CA THR A 83 -8.46 -45.00 6.52
C THR A 83 -9.37 -45.72 5.55
N ASP A 84 -9.01 -46.95 5.19
CA ASP A 84 -9.78 -47.79 4.29
C ASP A 84 -9.63 -49.27 4.70
N GLU A 85 -10.60 -50.11 4.33
CA GLU A 85 -10.69 -51.50 4.84
C GLU A 85 -9.62 -52.43 4.24
N GLN A 86 -9.17 -52.17 3.01
CA GLN A 86 -8.23 -53.02 2.27
C GLN A 86 -6.84 -52.39 2.12
N GLY A 87 -6.48 -51.40 2.92
CA GLY A 87 -5.12 -50.86 3.00
C GLY A 87 -4.60 -50.18 1.72
N VAL A 88 -5.48 -49.67 0.86
CA VAL A 88 -5.12 -48.94 -0.37
C VAL A 88 -4.40 -47.63 -0.06
N THR A 89 -4.77 -46.96 1.03
CA THR A 89 -4.06 -45.78 1.54
C THR A 89 -2.68 -46.13 2.13
N GLN A 90 -2.42 -47.42 2.38
CA GLN A 90 -1.15 -47.99 2.85
C GLN A 90 -0.34 -48.67 1.74
N GLY A 91 -0.79 -48.57 0.48
CA GLY A 91 -0.07 -49.06 -0.71
C GLY A 91 -0.48 -50.45 -1.19
N GLN A 92 -1.62 -51.00 -0.75
CA GLN A 92 -2.18 -52.22 -1.30
C GLN A 92 -3.00 -51.93 -2.57
N SER A 93 -2.98 -52.86 -3.53
CA SER A 93 -3.74 -52.74 -4.77
C SER A 93 -5.14 -53.34 -4.64
N LEU A 94 -6.15 -52.62 -5.12
CA LEU A 94 -7.55 -53.03 -5.11
C LEU A 94 -8.09 -53.17 -6.55
N LEU A 95 -8.65 -54.33 -6.89
CA LEU A 95 -9.35 -54.54 -8.16
C LEU A 95 -10.82 -54.09 -8.03
N LEU A 96 -11.23 -53.10 -8.82
CA LEU A 96 -12.59 -52.56 -8.88
C LEU A 96 -13.32 -53.09 -10.12
N HIS A 97 -14.25 -54.03 -9.94
CA HIS A 97 -15.10 -54.53 -11.01
C HIS A 97 -16.13 -53.48 -11.48
N PRO A 98 -16.67 -53.61 -12.71
CA PRO A 98 -17.80 -52.80 -13.19
C PRO A 98 -18.97 -52.78 -12.20
N GLY A 99 -19.48 -51.58 -11.89
CA GLY A 99 -20.50 -51.33 -10.86
C GLY A 99 -19.98 -51.33 -9.42
N GLY A 100 -18.69 -51.61 -9.21
CA GLY A 100 -18.05 -51.63 -7.90
C GLY A 100 -17.91 -50.24 -7.28
N THR A 101 -18.07 -50.16 -5.97
CA THR A 101 -17.86 -48.95 -5.17
C THR A 101 -16.94 -49.27 -4.00
N TYR A 102 -15.95 -48.41 -3.75
CA TYR A 102 -15.02 -48.56 -2.63
C TYR A 102 -14.96 -47.28 -1.77
N PRO A 103 -15.30 -47.37 -0.46
CA PRO A 103 -15.27 -46.23 0.43
C PRO A 103 -13.87 -46.03 1.05
N ILE A 104 -13.43 -44.78 1.07
CA ILE A 104 -12.26 -44.30 1.81
C ILE A 104 -12.77 -43.28 2.82
N GLN A 105 -12.51 -43.54 4.10
CA GLN A 105 -12.90 -42.64 5.18
C GLN A 105 -11.81 -41.60 5.40
N VAL A 106 -12.24 -40.34 5.42
CA VAL A 106 -11.39 -39.20 5.76
C VAL A 106 -11.80 -38.71 7.13
N GLN A 107 -10.88 -38.79 8.09
CA GLN A 107 -11.10 -38.27 9.43
C GLN A 107 -10.38 -36.94 9.58
N CYS A 108 -11.06 -35.94 10.13
CA CYS A 108 -10.47 -34.68 10.54
C CYS A 108 -10.56 -34.50 12.05
N LEU A 109 -9.43 -34.19 12.70
CA LEU A 109 -9.40 -33.75 14.09
C LEU A 109 -8.53 -32.49 14.20
N SER A 110 -9.18 -31.34 14.41
CA SER A 110 -8.48 -30.07 14.60
C SER A 110 -8.82 -29.39 15.91
N THR A 111 -7.81 -28.79 16.53
CA THR A 111 -7.91 -28.00 17.77
C THR A 111 -8.15 -26.51 17.53
N CYS A 112 -8.15 -26.06 16.26
CA CYS A 112 -8.31 -24.66 15.87
C CYS A 112 -9.31 -24.48 14.72
N ASN A 113 -9.83 -23.25 14.57
CA ASN A 113 -10.63 -22.88 13.40
C ASN A 113 -9.68 -22.65 12.21
N GLY A 114 -10.11 -23.03 11.01
CA GLY A 114 -9.25 -22.98 9.83
C GLY A 114 -9.78 -23.76 8.63
N PHE A 115 -8.98 -23.74 7.57
CA PHE A 115 -9.20 -24.45 6.33
C PHE A 115 -8.04 -25.42 6.12
N PHE A 116 -8.32 -26.72 6.19
CA PHE A 116 -7.34 -27.79 6.04
C PHE A 116 -7.62 -28.51 4.71
N CYS A 117 -6.94 -28.14 3.61
CA CYS A 117 -7.02 -28.90 2.33
C CYS A 117 -5.77 -29.74 2.13
N ILE A 118 -6.00 -30.90 1.52
CA ILE A 118 -4.98 -31.77 0.99
C ILE A 118 -5.37 -32.25 -0.41
N VAL A 119 -4.38 -32.39 -1.30
CA VAL A 119 -4.57 -33.02 -2.61
C VAL A 119 -4.27 -34.50 -2.48
N VAL A 120 -5.25 -35.31 -2.89
CA VAL A 120 -5.14 -36.76 -2.96
C VAL A 120 -5.17 -37.17 -4.43
N VAL A 121 -4.18 -37.97 -4.82
CA VAL A 121 -4.09 -38.54 -6.16
C VAL A 121 -4.42 -40.02 -6.08
N PHE A 122 -5.36 -40.44 -6.92
CA PHE A 122 -5.80 -41.81 -7.05
C PHE A 122 -5.27 -42.33 -8.37
N GLU A 123 -4.47 -43.39 -8.31
CA GLU A 123 -3.73 -43.88 -9.45
C GLU A 123 -4.25 -45.27 -9.83
N PHE A 124 -4.60 -45.44 -11.11
CA PHE A 124 -5.30 -46.61 -11.63
C PHE A 124 -4.55 -47.23 -12.80
N THR A 125 -4.80 -48.51 -13.02
CA THR A 125 -4.36 -49.25 -14.20
C THR A 125 -5.54 -49.99 -14.80
N LYS A 126 -5.71 -49.86 -16.11
CA LYS A 126 -6.67 -50.57 -16.94
C LYS A 126 -5.93 -51.57 -17.84
N GLU A 127 -6.42 -52.79 -17.97
CA GLU A 127 -5.78 -53.77 -18.87
C GLU A 127 -6.04 -53.48 -20.36
N PRO A 128 -5.06 -53.69 -21.27
CA PRO A 128 -3.68 -54.13 -21.02
C PRO A 128 -2.74 -52.90 -20.90
N ASN A 129 -2.38 -52.52 -19.66
CA ASN A 129 -1.38 -51.49 -19.31
C ASN A 129 -1.67 -50.00 -19.63
N GLU A 130 -2.92 -49.56 -19.60
CA GLU A 130 -3.24 -48.12 -19.62
C GLU A 130 -3.27 -47.55 -18.19
N HIS A 131 -2.31 -46.68 -17.86
CA HIS A 131 -2.26 -46.00 -16.56
C HIS A 131 -2.95 -44.63 -16.61
N PHE A 132 -3.76 -44.33 -15.60
CA PHE A 132 -4.38 -43.02 -15.47
C PHE A 132 -4.51 -42.62 -14.00
N SER A 133 -4.64 -41.31 -13.77
CA SER A 133 -4.83 -40.76 -12.42
C SER A 133 -6.00 -39.79 -12.38
N ILE A 134 -6.64 -39.74 -11.22
CA ILE A 134 -7.73 -38.81 -10.89
C ILE A 134 -7.32 -38.09 -9.60
N GLY A 135 -7.36 -36.76 -9.61
CA GLY A 135 -7.06 -35.92 -8.45
C GLY A 135 -8.33 -35.39 -7.76
N ARG A 136 -8.29 -35.29 -6.42
CA ARG A 136 -9.28 -34.56 -5.60
C ARG A 136 -8.58 -33.68 -4.56
N CYS A 137 -9.04 -32.43 -4.37
CA CYS A 137 -8.72 -31.69 -3.13
C CYS A 137 -9.81 -32.01 -2.12
N ILE A 138 -9.39 -32.52 -0.96
CA ILE A 138 -10.27 -32.81 0.15
C ILE A 138 -9.99 -31.74 1.20
N ALA A 139 -11.02 -30.99 1.57
CA ALA A 139 -10.93 -29.84 2.46
C ALA A 139 -11.88 -29.98 3.66
N ALA A 140 -11.30 -29.98 4.87
CA ALA A 140 -12.03 -29.86 6.12
C ALA A 140 -12.07 -28.40 6.57
N VAL A 141 -13.25 -27.91 6.96
CA VAL A 141 -13.47 -26.49 7.24
C VAL A 141 -14.08 -26.28 8.62
N ALA A 142 -13.28 -25.70 9.53
CA ALA A 142 -13.69 -25.30 10.87
C ALA A 142 -13.98 -23.80 10.89
N GLU A 143 -15.25 -23.40 10.84
CA GLU A 143 -15.67 -21.99 10.80
C GLU A 143 -16.49 -21.60 12.03
N SER A 144 -16.21 -20.41 12.59
CA SER A 144 -17.11 -19.80 13.57
C SER A 144 -18.30 -19.11 12.91
N GLN A 145 -19.27 -18.68 13.72
CA GLN A 145 -20.37 -17.85 13.24
C GLN A 145 -19.88 -16.53 12.62
N LEU A 146 -18.84 -15.91 13.18
CA LEU A 146 -18.28 -14.66 12.65
C LEU A 146 -17.70 -14.87 11.25
N ALA A 147 -17.02 -15.99 10.99
CA ALA A 147 -16.51 -16.30 9.64
C ALA A 147 -17.65 -16.50 8.63
N LYS A 148 -18.76 -17.12 9.04
CA LYS A 148 -19.95 -17.28 8.19
C LYS A 148 -20.56 -15.93 7.83
N ASP A 149 -20.73 -15.04 8.82
CA ASP A 149 -21.30 -13.70 8.62
C ASP A 149 -20.40 -12.77 7.78
N LEU A 150 -19.08 -13.02 7.81
CA LEU A 150 -18.07 -12.32 7.00
C LEU A 150 -17.81 -12.95 5.63
N GLY A 151 -18.41 -14.12 5.33
CA GLY A 151 -18.23 -14.84 4.09
C GLY A 151 -18.47 -14.01 2.82
N PRO A 152 -18.12 -14.54 1.64
CA PRO A 152 -18.29 -13.83 0.38
C PRO A 152 -19.77 -13.49 0.16
N SER A 153 -20.08 -12.22 -0.13
CA SER A 153 -21.47 -11.81 -0.38
C SER A 153 -22.02 -12.31 -1.72
N ALA A 154 -21.13 -12.59 -2.68
CA ALA A 154 -21.44 -13.17 -3.99
C ALA A 154 -20.17 -13.85 -4.57
N PRO A 155 -20.31 -14.85 -5.46
CA PRO A 155 -19.18 -15.45 -6.16
C PRO A 155 -18.32 -14.43 -6.90
N PHE A 156 -17.01 -14.69 -7.00
CA PHE A 156 -16.11 -13.82 -7.75
C PHE A 156 -16.39 -13.88 -9.26
N GLN A 157 -16.40 -12.72 -9.92
CA GLN A 157 -16.55 -12.58 -11.37
C GLN A 157 -15.43 -11.69 -11.91
N SER A 158 -14.75 -12.15 -12.96
CA SER A 158 -13.69 -11.37 -13.60
C SER A 158 -14.26 -10.13 -14.30
N TYR A 159 -13.59 -8.99 -14.13
CA TYR A 159 -13.98 -7.74 -14.81
C TYR A 159 -13.67 -7.83 -16.30
N GLN A 160 -14.69 -7.70 -17.15
CA GLN A 160 -14.55 -7.56 -18.59
C GLN A 160 -14.72 -6.09 -18.97
N ALA A 161 -13.69 -5.50 -19.58
CA ALA A 161 -13.74 -4.12 -20.06
C ALA A 161 -14.65 -4.05 -21.30
N SER A 162 -15.69 -3.21 -21.25
CA SER A 162 -16.52 -2.92 -22.43
C SER A 162 -15.81 -1.90 -23.33
N LEU A 163 -15.47 -2.30 -24.56
CA LEU A 163 -15.05 -1.38 -25.61
C LEU A 163 -16.27 -0.56 -26.06
N GLN A 164 -16.36 0.70 -25.64
CA GLN A 164 -17.45 1.57 -26.09
C GLN A 164 -17.21 2.03 -27.55
N HIS A 165 -18.29 2.07 -28.34
CA HIS A 165 -18.28 2.62 -29.69
C HIS A 165 -18.22 4.15 -29.68
N PRO A 166 -17.64 4.79 -30.71
CA PRO A 166 -17.59 6.24 -30.82
C PRO A 166 -19.01 6.80 -31.06
N VAL A 167 -19.63 7.32 -30.00
CA VAL A 167 -20.89 8.08 -30.06
C VAL A 167 -20.58 9.56 -29.93
N THR A 168 -21.34 10.42 -30.63
CA THR A 168 -21.27 11.87 -30.44
C THR A 168 -21.78 12.22 -29.04
N ILE A 169 -20.89 12.74 -28.19
CA ILE A 169 -21.18 13.09 -26.79
C ILE A 169 -21.41 14.59 -26.66
N ILE A 170 -22.52 14.99 -26.03
CA ILE A 170 -22.72 16.36 -25.55
C ILE A 170 -22.50 16.36 -24.04
N THR A 171 -21.45 17.04 -23.58
CA THR A 171 -21.17 17.16 -22.15
C THR A 171 -21.92 18.34 -21.54
N GLU A 172 -22.76 18.08 -20.54
CA GLU A 172 -23.39 19.10 -19.73
C GLU A 172 -22.61 19.28 -18.41
N ASP A 173 -22.07 20.47 -18.17
CA ASP A 173 -21.18 20.70 -17.03
C ASP A 173 -21.94 20.88 -15.71
N GLY A 174 -21.38 20.29 -14.65
CA GLY A 174 -21.94 20.37 -13.31
C GLY A 174 -21.51 21.61 -12.54
N VAL A 175 -21.77 21.59 -11.23
CA VAL A 175 -21.38 22.68 -10.32
C VAL A 175 -20.18 22.23 -9.49
N PRO A 176 -18.97 22.76 -9.72
CA PRO A 176 -17.80 22.41 -8.91
C PRO A 176 -17.97 22.88 -7.46
N PRO A 177 -17.34 22.21 -6.49
CA PRO A 177 -17.28 22.72 -5.13
C PRO A 177 -16.54 24.07 -5.14
N ASP A 178 -16.96 24.96 -4.25
CA ASP A 178 -16.29 26.24 -4.01
C ASP A 178 -16.21 27.14 -5.29
N SER A 179 -17.19 27.06 -6.20
CA SER A 179 -17.20 27.75 -7.50
C SER A 179 -17.16 29.29 -7.45
N SER A 180 -17.39 29.90 -6.29
CA SER A 180 -17.36 31.34 -6.04
C SER A 180 -16.01 31.87 -5.51
N LEU A 181 -14.98 31.02 -5.44
CA LEU A 181 -13.66 31.34 -4.87
C LEU A 181 -12.96 32.53 -5.56
N LYS A 182 -12.58 33.54 -4.78
CA LYS A 182 -11.54 34.51 -5.17
C LYS A 182 -10.17 33.91 -4.88
N ASN A 183 -9.47 33.45 -5.92
CA ASN A 183 -8.07 33.01 -5.81
C ASN A 183 -7.15 34.22 -5.97
N GLU A 184 -6.67 34.79 -4.87
CA GLU A 184 -5.76 35.97 -4.89
C GLU A 184 -4.33 35.60 -5.30
N LEU A 185 -3.95 34.32 -5.14
CA LEU A 185 -2.65 33.85 -5.63
C LEU A 185 -2.66 33.74 -7.15
N GLU A 186 -2.06 34.75 -7.79
CA GLU A 186 -1.89 34.81 -9.23
C GLU A 186 -1.03 33.64 -9.76
N ARG A 187 -1.33 33.23 -10.99
CA ARG A 187 -0.61 32.13 -11.67
C ARG A 187 0.17 32.69 -12.85
N GLU A 188 1.25 33.42 -12.54
CA GLU A 188 2.16 34.00 -13.53
C GLU A 188 2.75 32.95 -14.48
N ILE A 189 3.10 31.77 -13.95
CA ILE A 189 3.54 30.63 -14.76
C ILE A 189 2.35 29.69 -15.00
N PRO A 190 1.86 29.57 -16.26
CA PRO A 190 0.75 28.70 -16.60
C PRO A 190 1.13 27.23 -16.42
N LEU A 191 0.16 26.43 -16.02
CA LEU A 191 0.32 24.97 -15.97
C LEU A 191 -0.07 24.38 -17.32
N GLY A 192 0.87 23.72 -18.00
CA GLY A 192 0.61 23.03 -19.25
C GLY A 192 -0.38 21.87 -19.08
N ILE A 193 -0.98 21.45 -20.19
CA ILE A 193 -1.97 20.36 -20.18
C ILE A 193 -1.29 18.97 -20.18
N TYR A 194 -0.09 18.88 -20.77
CA TYR A 194 0.76 17.68 -20.84
C TYR A 194 -0.03 16.43 -21.27
N HIS A 195 -0.66 16.46 -22.46
CA HIS A 195 -1.30 15.28 -23.01
C HIS A 195 -0.26 14.28 -23.51
N TYR A 196 -0.46 13.00 -23.19
CA TYR A 196 0.28 11.94 -23.85
C TYR A 196 -0.16 11.81 -25.32
N PRO A 197 0.74 11.43 -26.24
CA PRO A 197 0.37 11.14 -27.63
C PRO A 197 -0.63 9.97 -27.70
N LYS A 198 -1.66 10.07 -28.55
CA LYS A 198 -2.64 8.96 -28.73
C LYS A 198 -1.95 7.65 -29.15
N SER A 199 -0.95 7.76 -30.03
CA SER A 199 -0.12 6.63 -30.45
C SER A 199 0.57 5.91 -29.29
N LEU A 200 0.95 6.63 -28.22
CA LEU A 200 1.56 6.01 -27.03
C LEU A 200 0.55 5.11 -26.32
N LYS A 201 -0.68 5.60 -26.10
CA LYS A 201 -1.74 4.81 -25.46
C LYS A 201 -2.11 3.58 -26.28
N ASP A 202 -2.27 3.74 -27.59
CA ASP A 202 -2.61 2.62 -28.48
C ASP A 202 -1.50 1.56 -28.48
N THR A 203 -0.23 1.98 -28.55
CA THR A 203 0.91 1.05 -28.52
C THR A 203 0.99 0.28 -27.21
N ILE A 204 0.69 0.92 -26.07
CA ILE A 204 0.69 0.30 -24.76
C ILE A 204 -0.49 -0.66 -24.58
N LEU A 205 -1.68 -0.32 -25.12
CA LEU A 205 -2.89 -1.14 -24.98
C LEU A 205 -2.98 -2.29 -25.99
N LEU A 206 -2.54 -2.08 -27.23
CA LEU A 206 -2.75 -2.99 -28.37
C LEU A 206 -1.44 -3.66 -28.85
N GLY A 207 -0.29 -3.23 -28.36
CA GLY A 207 1.02 -3.65 -28.85
C GLY A 207 1.51 -2.84 -30.05
N PRO A 208 2.80 -3.00 -30.46
CA PRO A 208 3.38 -2.25 -31.56
C PRO A 208 2.76 -2.64 -32.91
N SER A 209 2.29 -1.64 -33.67
CA SER A 209 1.87 -1.82 -35.06
C SER A 209 3.07 -1.72 -36.02
N ALA A 210 2.93 -2.23 -37.25
CA ALA A 210 4.00 -2.20 -38.26
C ALA A 210 4.51 -0.78 -38.58
N SER A 211 3.64 0.24 -38.47
CA SER A 211 3.98 1.66 -38.67
C SER A 211 4.50 2.38 -37.41
N ALA A 212 4.29 1.82 -36.22
CA ALA A 212 4.73 2.39 -34.93
C ALA A 212 6.04 1.78 -34.39
N SER A 213 6.66 0.85 -35.12
CA SER A 213 7.86 0.12 -34.71
C SER A 213 9.05 1.03 -34.37
N SER A 214 9.27 2.09 -35.14
CA SER A 214 10.35 3.06 -34.90
C SER A 214 10.10 3.94 -33.66
N SER A 215 8.86 4.39 -33.48
CA SER A 215 8.44 5.16 -32.29
C SER A 215 8.55 4.32 -31.01
N TRP A 216 8.20 3.03 -31.09
CA TRP A 216 8.35 2.08 -30.00
C TRP A 216 9.82 1.84 -29.63
N ALA A 217 10.69 1.64 -30.62
CA ALA A 217 12.13 1.48 -30.38
C ALA A 217 12.76 2.71 -29.72
N ALA A 218 12.39 3.92 -30.16
CA ALA A 218 12.85 5.16 -29.53
C ALA A 218 12.37 5.29 -28.07
N MET A 219 11.12 4.89 -27.80
CA MET A 219 10.57 4.86 -26.45
C MET A 219 11.31 3.86 -25.56
N GLN A 220 11.53 2.63 -26.03
CA GLN A 220 12.29 1.60 -25.31
C GLN A 220 13.71 2.06 -25.01
N SER A 221 14.39 2.63 -26.01
CA SER A 221 15.73 3.19 -25.85
C SER A 221 15.79 4.23 -24.73
N LEU A 222 14.83 5.16 -24.66
CA LEU A 222 14.75 6.17 -23.59
C LEU A 222 14.45 5.55 -22.22
N LEU A 223 13.59 4.53 -22.16
CA LEU A 223 13.25 3.83 -20.92
C LEU A 223 14.44 3.02 -20.37
N GLU A 224 15.24 2.43 -21.25
CA GLU A 224 16.43 1.63 -20.90
C GLU A 224 17.66 2.50 -20.61
N ALA A 225 17.77 3.69 -21.22
CA ALA A 225 18.89 4.59 -21.00
C ALA A 225 19.05 4.98 -19.50
N PRO A 226 20.27 5.01 -18.93
CA PRO A 226 20.48 5.47 -17.57
C PRO A 226 20.02 6.93 -17.41
N LEU A 227 19.50 7.30 -16.24
CA LEU A 227 19.05 8.66 -15.98
C LEU A 227 20.26 9.60 -15.87
N GLN A 228 20.29 10.63 -16.70
CA GLN A 228 21.33 11.66 -16.78
C GLN A 228 20.67 13.05 -16.85
N ALA A 229 21.45 14.12 -16.71
CA ALA A 229 20.90 15.48 -16.77
C ALA A 229 20.27 15.78 -18.13
N GLU A 230 20.87 15.27 -19.21
CA GLU A 230 20.49 15.54 -20.60
C GLU A 230 19.16 14.88 -20.99
N ASN A 231 18.82 13.74 -20.37
CA ASN A 231 17.60 12.98 -20.64
C ASN A 231 16.53 13.10 -19.54
N TYR A 232 16.81 13.85 -18.47
CA TYR A 232 15.97 13.95 -17.27
C TYR A 232 14.51 14.28 -17.59
N LYS A 233 14.32 15.36 -18.36
CA LYS A 233 13.00 15.86 -18.74
C LYS A 233 12.24 14.81 -19.54
N GLN A 234 12.85 14.31 -20.62
CA GLN A 234 12.20 13.40 -21.57
C GLN A 234 11.84 12.08 -20.88
N LYS A 235 12.77 11.52 -20.09
CA LYS A 235 12.56 10.24 -19.41
C LYS A 235 11.45 10.33 -18.36
N PHE A 236 11.48 11.32 -17.47
CA PHE A 236 10.42 11.44 -16.46
C PHE A 236 9.06 11.82 -17.04
N GLN A 237 9.00 12.66 -18.09
CA GLN A 237 7.73 12.93 -18.75
C GLN A 237 7.14 11.67 -19.39
N LEU A 238 7.95 10.81 -20.00
CA LEU A 238 7.48 9.53 -20.51
C LEU A 238 6.96 8.61 -19.39
N LEU A 239 7.72 8.46 -18.29
CA LEU A 239 7.30 7.63 -17.16
C LEU A 239 6.00 8.11 -16.51
N LEU A 240 5.80 9.43 -16.41
CA LEU A 240 4.55 10.03 -15.91
C LEU A 240 3.37 9.75 -16.85
N HIS A 241 3.57 9.81 -18.16
CA HIS A 241 2.53 9.44 -19.13
C HIS A 241 2.16 7.96 -19.05
N LEU A 242 3.14 7.07 -18.88
CA LEU A 242 2.89 5.64 -18.70
C LEU A 242 2.11 5.37 -17.39
N GLU A 243 2.42 6.11 -16.32
CA GLU A 243 1.66 6.04 -15.07
C GLU A 243 0.23 6.55 -15.26
N GLU A 244 0.05 7.68 -15.96
CA GLU A 244 -1.27 8.25 -16.28
C GLU A 244 -2.16 7.26 -17.05
N ILE A 245 -1.62 6.60 -18.07
CA ILE A 245 -2.35 5.60 -18.87
C ILE A 245 -2.82 4.44 -17.97
N GLN A 246 -1.97 3.95 -17.07
CA GLN A 246 -2.36 2.89 -16.13
C GLN A 246 -3.43 3.38 -15.13
N MET A 247 -3.30 4.61 -14.62
CA MET A 247 -4.32 5.21 -13.74
C MET A 247 -5.67 5.30 -14.44
N GLU A 248 -5.70 5.64 -15.73
CA GLU A 248 -6.91 5.67 -16.55
C GLU A 248 -7.55 4.29 -16.68
N VAL A 249 -6.77 3.25 -16.97
CA VAL A 249 -7.28 1.86 -17.03
C VAL A 249 -7.86 1.44 -15.68
N ASP A 250 -7.20 1.81 -14.58
CA ASP A 250 -7.58 1.32 -13.27
C ASP A 250 -8.79 2.03 -12.67
N ILE A 251 -8.96 3.33 -12.92
CA ILE A 251 -10.15 4.05 -12.42
C ILE A 251 -11.43 3.57 -13.09
N ARG A 252 -11.35 3.10 -14.34
CA ARG A 252 -12.49 2.56 -15.10
C ARG A 252 -13.03 1.25 -14.52
N ARG A 253 -12.29 0.59 -13.62
CA ARG A 253 -12.79 -0.57 -12.86
C ARG A 253 -13.90 -0.20 -11.88
N TYR A 254 -14.02 1.08 -11.53
CA TYR A 254 -15.12 1.60 -10.72
C TYR A 254 -16.35 1.96 -11.55
N ASP A 255 -16.27 1.93 -12.89
CA ASP A 255 -17.41 2.26 -13.74
C ASP A 255 -18.60 1.38 -13.38
N MET A 256 -19.74 2.04 -13.19
CA MET A 256 -20.98 1.40 -12.75
C MET A 256 -22.01 1.52 -13.87
N GLN A 257 -22.83 0.48 -14.02
CA GLN A 257 -23.92 0.47 -14.98
C GLN A 257 -25.24 0.31 -14.24
N ASP A 258 -26.26 1.00 -14.74
CA ASP A 258 -27.64 0.89 -14.27
C ASP A 258 -27.78 1.11 -12.75
N VAL A 259 -27.13 2.15 -12.23
CA VAL A 259 -27.12 2.47 -10.79
C VAL A 259 -28.03 3.64 -10.43
N PRO A 260 -28.80 3.55 -9.32
CA PRO A 260 -29.60 4.66 -8.85
C PRO A 260 -28.74 5.69 -8.09
N MET A 261 -29.16 6.96 -8.16
CA MET A 261 -28.69 8.00 -7.24
C MET A 261 -29.85 8.46 -6.34
N VAL A 262 -29.51 9.06 -5.21
CA VAL A 262 -30.50 9.65 -4.28
C VAL A 262 -30.25 11.15 -4.17
N GLN A 263 -31.29 11.96 -4.29
CA GLN A 263 -31.15 13.40 -4.12
C GLN A 263 -31.03 13.78 -2.64
N ASP A 264 -29.99 14.54 -2.31
CA ASP A 264 -29.76 15.16 -1.00
C ASP A 264 -29.58 16.66 -1.19
N ARG A 265 -30.65 17.43 -0.92
CA ARG A 265 -30.72 18.87 -1.19
C ARG A 265 -30.46 19.19 -2.67
N THR A 266 -29.34 19.86 -2.97
CA THR A 266 -28.90 20.24 -4.33
C THR A 266 -27.88 19.26 -4.92
N LEU A 267 -27.54 18.18 -4.21
CA LEU A 267 -26.54 17.21 -4.62
C LEU A 267 -27.20 15.85 -4.89
N LEU A 268 -26.56 15.04 -5.74
CA LEU A 268 -26.93 13.65 -5.95
C LEU A 268 -25.91 12.74 -5.24
N VAL A 269 -26.40 11.74 -4.52
CA VAL A 269 -25.61 10.80 -3.74
C VAL A 269 -25.52 9.47 -4.48
N LEU A 270 -24.30 9.05 -4.80
CA LEU A 270 -24.01 7.77 -5.42
C LEU A 270 -23.37 6.83 -4.39
N ASN A 271 -23.88 5.60 -4.28
CA ASN A 271 -23.29 4.56 -3.43
C ASN A 271 -22.15 3.87 -4.20
N VAL A 272 -20.91 4.06 -3.75
CA VAL A 272 -19.69 3.50 -4.36
C VAL A 272 -18.85 2.82 -3.27
N PRO A 273 -19.10 1.54 -2.98
CA PRO A 273 -18.37 0.81 -1.94
C PRO A 273 -16.86 0.81 -2.19
N GLY A 274 -16.08 1.34 -1.25
CA GLY A 274 -14.62 1.34 -1.27
C GLY A 274 -13.97 2.46 -2.09
N VAL A 275 -14.72 3.42 -2.65
CA VAL A 275 -14.14 4.53 -3.45
C VAL A 275 -13.18 5.41 -2.65
N ALA A 276 -13.43 5.60 -1.35
CA ALA A 276 -12.60 6.42 -0.46
C ALA A 276 -11.22 5.80 -0.19
N GLU A 277 -11.11 4.47 -0.30
CA GLU A 277 -9.90 3.70 0.05
C GLU A 277 -9.09 3.29 -1.17
N ASN A 278 -9.69 3.36 -2.35
CA ASN A 278 -9.11 2.90 -3.58
C ASN A 278 -8.27 3.98 -4.27
N ARG A 279 -7.14 3.57 -4.85
CA ARG A 279 -6.37 4.43 -5.76
C ARG A 279 -6.67 4.03 -7.23
N PRO A 280 -6.70 4.96 -8.20
CA PRO A 280 -6.70 6.41 -8.00
C PRO A 280 -7.96 6.82 -7.22
N SER A 281 -7.76 7.63 -6.18
CA SER A 281 -8.84 8.01 -5.27
C SER A 281 -9.59 9.18 -5.86
N VAL A 282 -10.91 9.12 -5.76
CA VAL A 282 -11.77 10.26 -6.05
C VAL A 282 -11.70 11.19 -4.85
N LEU A 283 -11.35 12.46 -5.08
CA LEU A 283 -11.23 13.48 -4.03
C LEU A 283 -12.25 14.60 -4.22
N LYS A 284 -12.48 15.42 -3.18
CA LYS A 284 -13.25 16.67 -3.31
C LYS A 284 -12.65 17.52 -4.43
N GLY A 285 -13.48 17.97 -5.37
CA GLY A 285 -13.09 18.75 -6.54
C GLY A 285 -12.85 17.93 -7.81
N ASP A 286 -12.73 16.60 -7.71
CA ASP A 286 -12.71 15.72 -8.88
C ASP A 286 -14.08 15.69 -9.55
N HIS A 287 -14.17 15.05 -10.71
CA HIS A 287 -15.44 14.87 -11.39
C HIS A 287 -15.57 13.45 -11.92
N LEU A 288 -16.81 13.05 -12.15
CA LEU A 288 -17.16 11.84 -12.87
C LEU A 288 -18.19 12.17 -13.94
N PHE A 289 -18.38 11.28 -14.89
CA PHE A 289 -19.38 11.42 -15.92
C PHE A 289 -20.53 10.47 -15.65
N ALA A 290 -21.76 10.93 -15.82
CA ALA A 290 -22.96 10.13 -15.72
C ALA A 290 -23.83 10.36 -16.95
N HIS A 291 -24.47 9.32 -17.46
CA HIS A 291 -25.54 9.43 -18.45
C HIS A 291 -26.72 8.57 -18.03
N LEU A 292 -27.92 8.91 -18.48
CA LEU A 292 -29.12 8.13 -18.16
C LEU A 292 -29.02 6.76 -18.83
N SER A 293 -29.26 5.69 -18.07
CA SER A 293 -29.19 4.33 -18.61
C SER A 293 -30.24 4.08 -19.70
N SER A 294 -31.37 4.79 -19.65
CA SER A 294 -32.41 4.78 -20.70
C SER A 294 -31.99 5.45 -22.00
N GLU A 295 -30.95 6.29 -21.99
CA GLU A 295 -30.47 7.06 -23.14
C GLU A 295 -29.17 6.47 -23.72
N ARG A 296 -28.77 5.26 -23.31
CA ARG A 296 -27.50 4.62 -23.68
C ARG A 296 -27.28 4.54 -25.19
N ASP A 297 -28.34 4.30 -25.95
CA ASP A 297 -28.30 4.13 -27.41
C ASP A 297 -28.70 5.42 -28.17
N CYS A 298 -28.90 6.54 -27.47
CA CYS A 298 -29.25 7.81 -28.10
C CYS A 298 -28.02 8.49 -28.73
N SER A 299 -28.22 9.13 -29.88
CA SER A 299 -27.23 9.99 -30.53
C SER A 299 -27.86 11.37 -30.78
N PRO A 300 -27.32 12.46 -30.18
CA PRO A 300 -26.15 12.51 -29.32
C PRO A 300 -26.42 12.00 -27.89
N LEU A 301 -25.42 11.33 -27.30
CA LEU A 301 -25.46 10.91 -25.90
C LEU A 301 -25.20 12.12 -25.00
N VAL A 302 -26.15 12.44 -24.11
CA VAL A 302 -25.97 13.52 -23.13
C VAL A 302 -25.20 12.97 -21.93
N GLN A 303 -24.00 13.50 -21.71
CA GLN A 303 -23.13 13.14 -20.61
C GLN A 303 -23.07 14.27 -19.58
N TYR A 304 -23.59 14.03 -18.39
CA TYR A 304 -23.58 14.97 -17.29
C TYR A 304 -22.27 14.85 -16.51
N LYS A 305 -21.55 15.95 -16.35
CA LYS A 305 -20.34 16.00 -15.53
C LYS A 305 -20.71 16.32 -14.09
N GLY A 306 -20.51 15.37 -13.19
CA GLY A 306 -20.80 15.51 -11.76
C GLY A 306 -19.53 15.79 -10.98
N TYR A 307 -19.46 16.95 -10.33
CA TYR A 307 -18.30 17.30 -9.48
C TYR A 307 -18.45 16.73 -8.08
N VAL A 308 -17.35 16.27 -7.50
CA VAL A 308 -17.32 15.65 -6.18
C VAL A 308 -17.25 16.73 -5.10
N HIS A 309 -18.30 16.81 -4.27
CA HIS A 309 -18.38 17.77 -3.16
C HIS A 309 -17.88 17.17 -1.85
N SER A 310 -18.14 15.88 -1.62
CA SER A 310 -17.63 15.13 -0.46
C SER A 310 -17.55 13.64 -0.76
N VAL A 311 -16.56 12.97 -0.19
CA VAL A 311 -16.40 11.51 -0.24
C VAL A 311 -16.54 10.94 1.17
N GLU A 312 -17.48 10.03 1.34
CA GLU A 312 -17.70 9.23 2.55
C GLU A 312 -17.24 7.79 2.29
N LEU A 313 -17.28 6.92 3.33
CA LEU A 313 -16.80 5.52 3.24
C LEU A 313 -17.37 4.75 2.03
N GLU A 314 -18.67 4.85 1.80
CA GLU A 314 -19.37 4.16 0.72
C GLU A 314 -20.18 5.11 -0.18
N LYS A 315 -20.11 6.43 0.03
CA LYS A 315 -20.96 7.39 -0.67
C LYS A 315 -20.17 8.55 -1.24
N VAL A 316 -20.55 8.99 -2.44
CA VAL A 316 -20.00 10.19 -3.09
C VAL A 316 -21.14 11.18 -3.31
N ARG A 317 -20.97 12.41 -2.84
CA ARG A 317 -21.92 13.51 -3.12
C ARG A 317 -21.45 14.30 -4.34
N LEU A 318 -22.36 14.47 -5.30
CA LEU A 318 -22.08 15.01 -6.62
C LEU A 318 -22.91 16.26 -6.93
N GLY A 319 -22.25 17.31 -7.40
CA GLY A 319 -22.86 18.53 -7.91
C GLY A 319 -23.01 18.46 -9.43
N PHE A 320 -24.24 18.26 -9.88
CA PHE A 320 -24.61 18.26 -11.30
C PHE A 320 -25.26 19.58 -11.72
N SER A 321 -25.52 19.72 -13.01
CA SER A 321 -26.18 20.88 -13.59
C SER A 321 -27.62 21.04 -13.09
N SER A 322 -28.12 22.28 -13.09
CA SER A 322 -29.51 22.55 -12.71
C SER A 322 -30.54 21.94 -13.66
N LYS A 323 -30.18 21.69 -14.93
CA LYS A 323 -31.11 21.03 -15.88
C LYS A 323 -31.29 19.55 -15.54
N LEU A 324 -30.22 18.84 -15.15
CA LEU A 324 -30.35 17.45 -14.70
C LEU A 324 -31.20 17.39 -13.42
N LEU A 325 -30.94 18.26 -12.45
CA LEU A 325 -31.68 18.30 -11.19
C LEU A 325 -33.19 18.54 -11.41
N LYS A 326 -33.58 19.36 -12.39
CA LYS A 326 -35.00 19.57 -12.75
C LYS A 326 -35.67 18.34 -13.37
N LYS A 327 -34.90 17.48 -14.04
CA LYS A 327 -35.37 16.22 -14.63
C LYS A 327 -35.30 15.05 -13.66
N PHE A 328 -34.63 15.22 -12.51
CA PHE A 328 -34.32 14.12 -11.62
C PHE A 328 -35.55 13.63 -10.86
N VAL A 329 -35.70 12.30 -10.80
CA VAL A 329 -36.71 11.59 -10.01
C VAL A 329 -35.99 10.45 -9.26
N ASN A 330 -36.42 10.16 -8.03
CA ASN A 330 -35.85 9.06 -7.25
C ASN A 330 -35.94 7.73 -8.03
N ASN A 331 -34.86 6.94 -7.97
CA ASN A 331 -34.65 5.70 -8.72
C ASN A 331 -34.34 5.83 -10.22
N LEU A 332 -34.11 7.04 -10.75
CA LEU A 332 -33.46 7.17 -12.06
C LEU A 332 -32.12 6.43 -12.06
N ARG A 333 -31.90 5.64 -13.12
CA ARG A 333 -30.71 4.80 -13.29
C ARG A 333 -29.70 5.49 -14.19
N PHE A 334 -28.45 5.44 -13.80
CA PHE A 334 -27.33 6.06 -14.49
C PHE A 334 -26.24 5.03 -14.80
N ASP A 335 -25.57 5.23 -15.91
CA ASP A 335 -24.27 4.65 -16.16
C ASP A 335 -23.22 5.70 -15.80
N VAL A 336 -22.29 5.32 -14.92
CA VAL A 336 -21.32 6.20 -14.29
C VAL A 336 -19.91 5.81 -14.71
N THR A 337 -19.19 6.79 -15.24
CA THR A 337 -17.78 6.69 -15.64
C THR A 337 -16.91 7.49 -14.69
N PHE A 338 -15.95 6.85 -14.05
CA PHE A 338 -15.05 7.49 -13.11
C PHE A 338 -13.85 8.14 -13.80
N THR A 339 -13.40 9.27 -13.24
CA THR A 339 -12.17 9.96 -13.66
C THR A 339 -11.35 10.38 -12.44
N PHE A 340 -10.11 10.85 -12.66
CA PHE A 340 -9.22 11.36 -11.61
C PHE A 340 -8.65 12.72 -11.99
N SER A 341 -8.24 13.50 -10.99
CA SER A 341 -7.51 14.75 -11.23
C SER A 341 -6.11 14.50 -11.80
N ARG A 342 -5.83 15.11 -12.95
CA ARG A 342 -4.51 15.12 -13.59
C ARG A 342 -3.54 16.12 -12.96
N LEU A 343 -4.01 16.97 -12.03
CA LEU A 343 -3.20 18.05 -11.44
C LEU A 343 -1.88 17.55 -10.83
N PRO A 344 -1.83 16.46 -10.04
CA PRO A 344 -0.57 15.96 -9.48
C PRO A 344 0.45 15.58 -10.55
N LEU A 345 0.02 14.99 -11.66
CA LEU A 345 0.91 14.62 -12.78
C LEU A 345 1.34 15.85 -13.56
N GLN A 346 0.43 16.80 -13.81
CA GLN A 346 0.73 18.04 -14.54
C GLN A 346 1.80 18.88 -13.84
N VAL A 347 1.72 19.04 -12.51
CA VAL A 347 2.75 19.78 -11.77
C VAL A 347 4.11 19.07 -11.81
N GLN A 348 4.13 17.74 -11.84
CA GLN A 348 5.35 16.94 -11.98
C GLN A 348 5.97 17.05 -13.38
N HIS A 349 5.16 16.99 -14.45
CA HIS A 349 5.61 17.22 -15.82
C HIS A 349 6.26 18.61 -15.97
N ARG A 350 5.64 19.63 -15.35
CA ARG A 350 6.19 20.98 -15.32
C ARG A 350 7.49 21.03 -14.53
N ALA A 351 7.53 20.41 -13.34
CA ALA A 351 8.71 20.40 -12.49
C ALA A 351 9.92 19.78 -13.21
N ALA A 352 9.72 18.65 -13.91
CA ALA A 352 10.77 18.03 -14.72
C ALA A 352 11.28 18.94 -15.85
N ALA A 353 10.39 19.73 -16.48
CA ALA A 353 10.79 20.70 -17.50
C ALA A 353 11.52 21.92 -16.90
N LEU A 354 10.99 22.48 -15.81
CA LEU A 354 11.58 23.64 -15.12
C LEU A 354 12.95 23.31 -14.52
N ALA A 355 13.16 22.10 -14.02
CA ALA A 355 14.43 21.70 -13.44
C ALA A 355 15.60 21.87 -14.42
N MET A 356 15.38 21.49 -15.68
CA MET A 356 16.39 21.63 -16.72
C MET A 356 16.53 23.08 -17.18
N GLN A 357 15.40 23.80 -17.33
CA GLN A 357 15.40 25.22 -17.71
C GLN A 357 16.07 26.15 -16.68
N ARG A 358 16.05 25.76 -15.40
CA ARG A 358 16.62 26.54 -14.28
C ARG A 358 18.00 26.04 -13.83
N GLY A 359 18.62 25.13 -14.57
CA GLY A 359 20.00 24.68 -14.29
C GLY A 359 20.17 23.94 -12.97
N LEU A 360 19.19 23.14 -12.54
CA LEU A 360 19.22 22.45 -11.24
C LEU A 360 20.10 21.19 -11.22
N SER A 361 20.99 21.00 -12.20
CA SER A 361 21.86 19.83 -12.30
C SER A 361 22.76 19.67 -11.06
N SER A 362 23.23 20.78 -10.45
CA SER A 362 24.03 20.74 -9.22
C SER A 362 23.25 20.21 -8.00
N LEU A 363 21.92 20.26 -8.02
CA LEU A 363 21.05 19.70 -6.98
C LEU A 363 20.63 18.25 -7.29
N LEU A 364 20.31 17.96 -8.56
CA LEU A 364 19.77 16.66 -8.98
C LEU A 364 20.84 15.61 -9.31
N PHE A 365 22.02 16.09 -9.72
CA PHE A 365 23.21 15.31 -10.08
C PHE A 365 24.48 15.94 -9.47
N PRO A 366 24.52 16.09 -8.12
CA PRO A 366 25.62 16.76 -7.45
C PRO A 366 26.94 16.00 -7.62
N SER A 367 28.05 16.72 -7.82
CA SER A 367 29.40 16.16 -7.98
C SER A 367 30.37 16.56 -6.87
N ALA A 368 30.16 17.71 -6.22
CA ALA A 368 30.98 18.21 -5.12
C ALA A 368 30.20 19.21 -4.24
N SER A 369 30.80 19.56 -3.10
CA SER A 369 30.45 20.76 -2.32
C SER A 369 31.42 21.89 -2.65
N CYS A 370 30.97 23.13 -2.48
CA CYS A 370 31.82 24.30 -2.59
C CYS A 370 32.64 24.63 -1.32
N HIS A 371 32.47 23.85 -0.24
CA HIS A 371 33.17 24.02 1.04
C HIS A 371 33.05 25.42 1.67
N LYS A 372 31.99 26.17 1.31
CA LYS A 372 31.71 27.52 1.83
C LYS A 372 30.60 27.47 2.86
N SER A 373 30.97 27.75 4.10
CA SER A 373 30.03 27.92 5.21
C SER A 373 29.21 29.20 5.04
N LEU A 374 27.93 29.14 5.42
CA LEU A 374 27.07 30.33 5.60
C LEU A 374 27.52 31.20 6.78
N PHE A 375 28.33 30.64 7.69
CA PHE A 375 28.90 31.35 8.82
C PHE A 375 30.38 31.65 8.60
N PRO A 376 30.84 32.88 8.91
CA PRO A 376 32.26 33.23 8.86
C PRO A 376 33.09 32.60 10.00
N GLY A 377 32.47 32.01 11.02
CA GLY A 377 33.16 31.37 12.15
C GLY A 377 32.47 30.09 12.64
N THR A 378 32.90 29.56 13.79
CA THR A 378 32.33 28.35 14.37
C THR A 378 30.89 28.59 14.84
N PHE A 379 29.94 27.84 14.28
CA PHE A 379 28.56 27.87 14.71
C PHE A 379 28.39 27.10 16.04
N GLN A 380 27.85 27.76 17.05
CA GLN A 380 27.46 27.12 18.32
C GLN A 380 25.93 27.18 18.46
N PRO A 381 25.22 26.03 18.33
CA PRO A 381 23.77 26.01 18.40
C PRO A 381 23.27 26.25 19.82
N ARG A 382 22.23 27.08 19.95
CA ARG A 382 21.41 27.16 21.17
C ARG A 382 20.17 26.28 20.96
N TRP A 383 20.23 25.06 21.47
CA TRP A 383 19.20 24.04 21.27
C TRP A 383 17.84 24.46 21.83
N PHE A 384 16.79 24.33 21.01
CA PHE A 384 15.41 24.47 21.50
C PHE A 384 15.00 23.20 22.26
N ASP A 385 15.30 22.03 21.70
CA ASP A 385 15.13 20.75 22.39
C ASP A 385 16.46 20.26 22.97
N ARG A 386 16.59 20.36 24.29
CA ARG A 386 17.81 19.95 25.03
C ARG A 386 18.13 18.46 24.90
N LYS A 387 17.14 17.61 24.58
CA LYS A 387 17.37 16.17 24.43
C LYS A 387 18.24 15.85 23.21
N LEU A 388 18.23 16.70 22.18
CA LEU A 388 19.06 16.53 20.98
C LEU A 388 20.54 16.73 21.29
N GLN A 389 20.87 17.53 22.30
CA GLN A 389 22.26 17.81 22.67
C GLN A 389 23.02 16.53 23.08
N ALA A 390 22.32 15.52 23.60
CA ALA A 390 22.89 14.24 23.96
C ALA A 390 23.03 13.27 22.77
N ASN A 391 22.50 13.62 21.59
CA ASN A 391 22.54 12.80 20.38
C ASN A 391 23.50 13.43 19.35
N GLU A 392 24.68 12.81 19.21
CA GLU A 392 25.74 13.30 18.33
C GLU A 392 25.31 13.39 16.87
N GLU A 393 24.59 12.38 16.37
CA GLU A 393 24.16 12.33 14.96
C GLU A 393 23.16 13.44 14.65
N GLN A 394 22.16 13.65 15.50
CA GLN A 394 21.19 14.74 15.36
C GLN A 394 21.87 16.10 15.47
N CYS A 395 22.81 16.26 16.42
CA CYS A 395 23.60 17.49 16.56
C CYS A 395 24.37 17.81 15.28
N ARG A 396 25.11 16.83 14.77
CA ARG A 396 25.91 16.94 13.55
C ARG A 396 25.05 17.28 12.33
N ALA A 397 23.89 16.65 12.18
CA ALA A 397 22.96 16.96 11.10
C ALA A 397 22.50 18.42 11.15
N VAL A 398 22.10 18.92 12.31
CA VAL A 398 21.68 20.32 12.47
C VAL A 398 22.84 21.28 12.19
N MET A 399 24.04 21.00 12.68
CA MET A 399 25.22 21.83 12.41
C MET A 399 25.55 21.91 10.92
N HIS A 400 25.57 20.78 10.19
CA HIS A 400 25.85 20.79 8.75
C HIS A 400 24.75 21.47 7.94
N ILE A 401 23.49 21.35 8.36
CA ILE A 401 22.38 22.06 7.72
C ILE A 401 22.56 23.57 7.91
N VAL A 402 22.70 24.02 9.15
CA VAL A 402 22.75 25.46 9.47
C VAL A 402 23.99 26.13 8.86
N THR A 403 25.13 25.43 8.82
CA THR A 403 26.35 25.94 8.18
C THR A 403 26.32 25.85 6.66
N GLY A 404 25.41 25.08 6.06
CA GLY A 404 25.28 24.99 4.60
C GLY A 404 26.48 24.34 3.89
N MET A 405 27.23 23.49 4.59
CA MET A 405 28.50 22.91 4.13
C MET A 405 28.38 21.94 2.93
N SER A 406 27.19 21.40 2.64
CA SER A 406 27.00 20.51 1.50
C SER A 406 26.78 21.26 0.18
N ARG A 407 26.40 22.54 0.24
CA ARG A 407 25.93 23.29 -0.93
C ARG A 407 26.97 23.34 -2.06
N PRO A 408 26.53 23.25 -3.33
CA PRO A 408 25.14 23.18 -3.80
C PRO A 408 24.49 21.80 -3.61
N ALA A 409 25.25 20.76 -3.26
CA ALA A 409 24.70 19.43 -3.09
C ALA A 409 23.66 19.39 -1.94
N PRO A 410 22.55 18.64 -2.12
CA PRO A 410 21.57 18.44 -1.06
C PRO A 410 22.18 17.81 0.19
N TYR A 411 21.66 18.17 1.36
CA TYR A 411 21.99 17.47 2.60
C TYR A 411 20.95 16.39 2.90
N LEU A 412 21.36 15.14 3.12
CA LEU A 412 20.47 14.04 3.45
C LEU A 412 20.48 13.74 4.95
N ILE A 413 19.30 13.71 5.55
CA ILE A 413 19.08 13.03 6.83
C ILE A 413 18.34 11.75 6.52
N PHE A 414 18.91 10.61 6.89
CA PHE A 414 18.15 9.37 6.83
C PHE A 414 18.25 8.59 8.13
N GLY A 415 17.26 7.75 8.36
CA GLY A 415 17.24 6.95 9.56
C GLY A 415 15.96 6.14 9.68
N PRO A 416 15.98 5.06 10.45
CA PRO A 416 14.80 4.20 10.60
C PRO A 416 13.61 4.89 11.26
N PRO A 417 12.44 4.24 11.28
CA PRO A 417 11.29 4.76 12.01
C PRO A 417 11.62 4.92 13.49
N GLY A 418 11.27 6.06 14.10
CA GLY A 418 11.51 6.31 15.51
C GLY A 418 12.87 6.90 15.87
N THR A 419 13.74 7.22 14.90
CA THR A 419 15.06 7.83 15.18
C THR A 419 15.07 9.36 15.27
N GLY A 420 13.90 10.00 15.20
CA GLY A 420 13.78 11.45 15.37
C GLY A 420 14.14 12.29 14.13
N LYS A 421 14.00 11.74 12.91
CA LYS A 421 14.19 12.51 11.64
C LYS A 421 13.43 13.84 11.64
N THR A 422 12.12 13.81 11.81
CA THR A 422 11.27 15.02 11.87
C THR A 422 11.64 15.93 13.05
N VAL A 423 12.11 15.38 14.19
CA VAL A 423 12.59 16.21 15.31
C VAL A 423 13.83 17.00 14.87
N THR A 424 14.77 16.33 14.21
CA THR A 424 16.03 16.91 13.70
C THR A 424 15.75 17.97 12.63
N VAL A 425 14.84 17.70 11.70
CA VAL A 425 14.41 18.67 10.67
C VAL A 425 13.78 19.91 11.29
N VAL A 426 12.88 19.73 12.27
CA VAL A 426 12.24 20.84 12.98
C VAL A 426 13.27 21.70 13.72
N GLU A 427 14.21 21.06 14.41
CA GLU A 427 15.30 21.79 15.09
C GLU A 427 16.14 22.57 14.08
N ALA A 428 16.53 21.97 12.97
CA ALA A 428 17.29 22.65 11.91
C ALA A 428 16.54 23.87 11.36
N ILE A 429 15.22 23.76 11.11
CA ILE A 429 14.39 24.89 10.68
C ILE A 429 14.39 26.01 11.72
N LYS A 430 14.25 25.68 13.02
CA LYS A 430 14.29 26.68 14.11
C LYS A 430 15.65 27.38 14.19
N GLN A 431 16.73 26.64 14.03
CA GLN A 431 18.09 27.20 14.02
C GLN A 431 18.28 28.14 12.82
N VAL A 432 17.90 27.72 11.60
CA VAL A 432 17.97 28.57 10.39
C VAL A 432 17.13 29.84 10.56
N TRP A 433 15.88 29.73 11.04
CA TRP A 433 14.99 30.87 11.28
C TRP A 433 15.57 31.86 12.30
N THR A 434 16.27 31.35 13.32
CA THR A 434 16.88 32.16 14.39
C THR A 434 18.13 32.89 13.89
N CYS A 435 19.00 32.17 13.19
CA CYS A 435 20.33 32.64 12.78
C CYS A 435 20.29 33.58 11.58
N PHE A 436 19.40 33.35 10.61
CA PHE A 436 19.34 34.12 9.37
C PHE A 436 18.03 34.90 9.32
N LYS A 437 18.04 36.21 9.61
CA LYS A 437 16.80 37.01 9.68
C LYS A 437 16.07 37.14 8.35
N ASP A 438 16.81 37.12 7.25
CA ASP A 438 16.26 37.21 5.89
C ASP A 438 15.91 35.85 5.28
N ALA A 439 16.15 34.75 6.01
CA ALA A 439 15.82 33.42 5.53
C ALA A 439 14.30 33.24 5.43
N HIS A 440 13.85 32.89 4.22
CA HIS A 440 12.55 32.29 3.96
C HIS A 440 12.74 30.79 3.72
N ILE A 441 11.94 29.99 4.42
CA ILE A 441 12.04 28.55 4.51
C ILE A 441 10.76 27.94 3.93
N LEU A 442 10.92 27.02 2.98
CA LEU A 442 9.84 26.17 2.49
C LEU A 442 10.01 24.77 3.08
N ALA A 443 9.06 24.32 3.90
CA ALA A 443 9.03 22.98 4.44
C ALA A 443 7.92 22.17 3.77
N CYS A 444 8.28 21.05 3.15
CA CYS A 444 7.38 20.22 2.38
C CYS A 444 7.37 18.77 2.86
N SER A 445 6.28 18.07 2.55
CA SER A 445 6.18 16.62 2.68
C SER A 445 5.21 16.05 1.63
N PRO A 446 5.36 14.79 1.17
CA PRO A 446 4.36 14.17 0.29
C PRO A 446 2.99 14.00 0.96
N SER A 447 2.94 13.84 2.29
CA SER A 447 1.68 13.60 3.01
C SER A 447 1.21 14.83 3.81
N ASN A 448 -0.11 14.97 3.90
CA ASN A 448 -0.73 16.02 4.71
C ASN A 448 -0.42 15.86 6.20
N SER A 449 -0.45 14.64 6.73
CA SER A 449 -0.16 14.35 8.14
C SER A 449 1.26 14.72 8.54
N ALA A 450 2.27 14.44 7.70
CA ALA A 450 3.65 14.82 7.98
C ALA A 450 3.86 16.35 7.86
N ALA A 451 3.25 17.01 6.86
CA ALA A 451 3.28 18.48 6.76
C ALA A 451 2.62 19.16 7.98
N ASP A 452 1.53 18.59 8.49
CA ASP A 452 0.88 19.08 9.70
C ASP A 452 1.75 18.86 10.93
N LEU A 453 2.40 17.70 11.08
CA LEU A 453 3.32 17.42 12.18
C LEU A 453 4.48 18.41 12.21
N LEU A 454 5.04 18.78 11.05
CA LEU A 454 6.04 19.86 10.94
C LEU A 454 5.48 21.17 11.50
N CYS A 455 4.27 21.56 11.08
CA CYS A 455 3.61 22.77 11.55
C CYS A 455 3.38 22.75 13.07
N GLN A 456 2.75 21.69 13.59
CA GLN A 456 2.46 21.50 15.01
C GLN A 456 3.73 21.60 15.89
N ARG A 457 4.87 21.11 15.40
CA ARG A 457 6.13 21.16 16.16
C ARG A 457 6.85 22.50 16.06
N LEU A 458 6.66 23.23 14.97
CA LEU A 458 7.25 24.56 14.79
C LEU A 458 6.50 25.63 15.57
N ILE A 459 5.16 25.58 15.61
CA ILE A 459 4.33 26.58 16.33
C ILE A 459 4.52 26.58 17.85
N LYS A 460 5.17 25.54 18.41
CA LYS A 460 5.50 25.47 19.85
C LYS A 460 6.50 26.55 20.27
N ASP A 461 7.45 26.88 19.38
CA ASP A 461 8.56 27.79 19.69
C ASP A 461 8.58 29.02 18.78
N ILE A 462 7.87 28.97 17.65
CA ILE A 462 7.80 30.06 16.67
C ILE A 462 6.37 30.59 16.59
N ALA A 463 6.21 31.90 16.77
CA ALA A 463 4.90 32.54 16.73
C ALA A 463 4.20 32.35 15.36
N PRO A 464 2.86 32.11 15.32
CA PRO A 464 2.11 31.90 14.08
C PRO A 464 2.27 32.99 13.02
N ARG A 465 2.59 34.23 13.40
CA ARG A 465 2.86 35.33 12.44
C ARG A 465 4.04 35.07 11.49
N TYR A 466 4.91 34.10 11.80
CA TYR A 466 6.03 33.71 10.93
C TYR A 466 5.77 32.43 10.14
N ILE A 467 4.73 31.68 10.46
CA ILE A 467 4.46 30.34 9.90
C ILE A 467 3.11 30.35 9.17
N TYR A 468 3.10 29.79 7.96
CA TYR A 468 1.85 29.60 7.22
C TYR A 468 1.76 28.21 6.60
N ARG A 469 0.68 27.49 6.91
CA ARG A 469 0.38 26.15 6.41
C ARG A 469 -0.57 26.25 5.23
N LEU A 470 -0.05 26.05 4.01
CA LEU A 470 -0.86 26.09 2.78
C LEU A 470 -1.44 24.71 2.47
N ILE A 471 -2.75 24.56 2.64
CA ILE A 471 -3.51 23.31 2.48
C ILE A 471 -4.26 23.31 1.14
N ALA A 472 -4.30 22.14 0.50
CA ALA A 472 -5.04 21.92 -0.74
C ALA A 472 -6.55 21.96 -0.51
N SER A 473 -7.30 22.49 -1.47
CA SER A 473 -8.76 22.65 -1.40
C SER A 473 -9.54 21.32 -1.37
N SER A 474 -8.90 20.23 -1.79
CA SER A 474 -9.49 18.88 -1.78
C SER A 474 -9.48 18.22 -0.40
N ARG A 475 -8.73 18.77 0.57
CA ARG A 475 -8.62 18.19 1.92
C ARG A 475 -9.82 18.57 2.77
N SER A 476 -10.32 17.65 3.60
CA SER A 476 -11.36 17.97 4.60
C SER A 476 -10.79 18.85 5.73
N TYR A 477 -11.50 19.92 6.09
CA TYR A 477 -11.10 20.77 7.24
C TYR A 477 -11.20 20.05 8.58
N HIS A 478 -12.11 19.08 8.71
CA HIS A 478 -12.26 18.29 9.92
C HIS A 478 -11.02 17.43 10.23
N GLU A 479 -10.23 17.09 9.21
CA GLU A 479 -8.97 16.35 9.34
C GLU A 479 -7.78 17.23 9.71
N VAL A 480 -7.95 18.56 9.74
CA VAL A 480 -6.90 19.50 10.11
C VAL A 480 -6.83 19.60 11.64
N PRO A 481 -5.66 19.32 12.25
CA PRO A 481 -5.47 19.45 13.69
C PRO A 481 -5.84 20.84 14.22
N ALA A 482 -6.49 20.90 15.38
CA ALA A 482 -7.06 22.13 15.92
C ALA A 482 -6.00 23.21 16.20
N ASP A 483 -4.81 22.80 16.61
CA ASP A 483 -3.68 23.68 16.95
C ASP A 483 -3.06 24.40 15.75
N ILE A 484 -3.21 23.87 14.52
CA ILE A 484 -2.67 24.51 13.30
C ILE A 484 -3.72 25.26 12.48
N ARG A 485 -5.00 25.19 12.85
CA ARG A 485 -6.08 25.93 12.17
C ARG A 485 -5.83 27.44 12.11
N PRO A 486 -5.31 28.11 13.17
CA PRO A 486 -5.04 29.55 13.11
C PRO A 486 -3.95 29.97 12.12
N CYS A 487 -3.09 29.03 11.68
CA CYS A 487 -2.00 29.30 10.76
C CYS A 487 -2.21 28.66 9.37
N CYS A 488 -3.43 28.22 9.05
CA CYS A 488 -3.74 27.66 7.74
C CYS A 488 -4.63 28.59 6.91
N ASN A 489 -4.81 28.22 5.65
CA ASN A 489 -5.49 29.04 4.65
C ASN A 489 -7.00 28.81 4.57
N TRP A 490 -7.64 28.51 5.71
CA TRP A 490 -9.09 28.32 5.81
C TRP A 490 -9.80 29.66 6.05
N ASP A 491 -10.88 29.90 5.33
CA ASP A 491 -11.77 31.05 5.53
C ASP A 491 -13.09 30.57 6.13
N ASP A 492 -13.38 30.97 7.37
CA ASP A 492 -14.60 30.56 8.08
C ASP A 492 -15.87 31.13 7.45
N LYS A 493 -15.82 32.31 6.82
CA LYS A 493 -17.00 32.95 6.21
C LYS A 493 -17.42 32.20 4.94
N GLN A 494 -16.46 31.71 4.17
CA GLN A 494 -16.68 30.97 2.93
C GLN A 494 -16.70 29.45 3.14
N SER A 495 -16.29 28.96 4.33
CA SER A 495 -16.16 27.55 4.66
C SER A 495 -15.32 26.77 3.63
N CYS A 496 -14.22 27.37 3.18
CA CYS A 496 -13.33 26.79 2.17
C CYS A 496 -11.90 27.32 2.30
N TYR A 497 -10.97 26.76 1.52
CA TYR A 497 -9.57 27.20 1.49
C TYR A 497 -9.35 28.33 0.49
N VAL A 498 -8.84 29.46 0.97
CA VAL A 498 -8.50 30.64 0.17
C VAL A 498 -6.99 30.73 0.00
N TYR A 499 -6.50 31.04 -1.19
CA TYR A 499 -5.06 31.20 -1.43
C TYR A 499 -4.74 32.68 -1.52
N LEU A 500 -3.99 33.17 -0.52
CA LEU A 500 -3.59 34.57 -0.39
C LEU A 500 -2.64 35.00 -1.51
N SER A 501 -2.59 36.31 -1.79
CA SER A 501 -1.65 36.89 -2.75
C SER A 501 -0.19 36.59 -2.43
N LYS A 502 0.66 36.72 -3.45
CA LYS A 502 2.11 36.54 -3.35
C LYS A 502 2.74 37.46 -2.30
N GLU A 503 2.30 38.71 -2.23
CA GLU A 503 2.77 39.72 -1.27
C GLU A 503 2.40 39.35 0.16
N HIS A 504 1.20 38.82 0.37
CA HIS A 504 0.75 38.35 1.68
C HIS A 504 1.51 37.11 2.15
N LEU A 505 1.70 36.13 1.26
CA LEU A 505 2.54 34.97 1.55
C LEU A 505 4.00 35.37 1.83
N GLY A 506 4.48 36.41 1.17
CA GLY A 506 5.82 36.98 1.37
C GLY A 506 6.10 37.53 2.77
N ARG A 507 5.07 37.77 3.59
CA ARG A 507 5.24 38.23 4.99
C ARG A 507 5.62 37.10 5.94
N TYR A 508 5.38 35.85 5.55
CA TYR A 508 5.70 34.68 6.37
C TYR A 508 7.11 34.18 6.03
N ARG A 509 7.87 33.86 7.08
CA ARG A 509 9.25 33.36 6.93
C ARG A 509 9.30 31.85 6.74
N ILE A 510 8.26 31.13 7.12
CA ILE A 510 8.17 29.68 7.00
C ILE A 510 6.84 29.32 6.34
N LEU A 511 6.92 28.76 5.13
CA LEU A 511 5.77 28.19 4.44
C LEU A 511 5.80 26.67 4.53
N ILE A 512 4.67 26.06 4.89
CA ILE A 512 4.54 24.61 5.06
C ILE A 512 3.48 24.08 4.10
N THR A 513 3.88 23.19 3.19
CA THR A 513 3.00 22.70 2.11
C THR A 513 3.15 21.20 1.88
N THR A 514 2.23 20.58 1.15
CA THR A 514 2.54 19.30 0.50
C THR A 514 3.29 19.53 -0.82
N LEU A 515 4.04 18.54 -1.31
CA LEU A 515 4.81 18.67 -2.56
C LEU A 515 3.95 19.15 -3.75
N VAL A 516 2.78 18.55 -3.96
CA VAL A 516 1.85 18.97 -5.02
C VAL A 516 1.34 20.41 -4.78
N THR A 517 1.07 20.80 -3.53
CA THR A 517 0.61 22.15 -3.20
C THR A 517 1.70 23.19 -3.40
N ALA A 518 2.97 22.85 -3.22
CA ALA A 518 4.12 23.71 -3.55
C ALA A 518 4.11 24.14 -5.02
N GLY A 519 3.50 23.33 -5.91
CA GLY A 519 3.29 23.69 -7.31
C GLY A 519 2.49 24.99 -7.51
N ARG A 520 1.67 25.41 -6.54
CA ARG A 520 1.00 26.72 -6.57
C ARG A 520 1.98 27.87 -6.36
N LEU A 521 2.93 27.71 -5.45
CA LEU A 521 4.00 28.68 -5.22
C LEU A 521 4.90 28.80 -6.47
N ALA A 522 5.19 27.66 -7.13
CA ALA A 522 5.94 27.68 -8.38
C ALA A 522 5.17 28.42 -9.49
N SER A 523 3.84 28.27 -9.55
CA SER A 523 2.99 29.05 -10.47
C SER A 523 2.97 30.54 -10.15
N ALA A 524 3.03 30.91 -8.87
CA ALA A 524 3.08 32.30 -8.42
C ALA A 524 4.43 32.98 -8.69
N ASN A 525 5.42 32.23 -9.17
CA ASN A 525 6.69 32.75 -9.68
C ASN A 525 7.40 33.69 -8.67
N PHE A 526 7.58 33.21 -7.44
CA PHE A 526 8.37 33.95 -6.44
C PHE A 526 9.75 34.34 -7.01
N PRO A 527 10.29 35.51 -6.65
CA PRO A 527 11.58 35.96 -7.16
C PRO A 527 12.68 34.90 -6.94
N PRO A 528 13.64 34.74 -7.87
CA PRO A 528 14.80 33.87 -7.65
C PRO A 528 15.49 34.20 -6.33
N GLY A 529 15.89 33.17 -5.59
CA GLY A 529 16.50 33.31 -4.26
C GLY A 529 15.53 33.66 -3.12
N PHE A 530 14.23 33.84 -3.37
CA PHE A 530 13.25 34.10 -2.31
C PHE A 530 13.30 33.01 -1.23
N PHE A 531 13.17 31.74 -1.62
CA PHE A 531 13.36 30.63 -0.68
C PHE A 531 14.85 30.32 -0.55
N SER A 532 15.41 30.69 0.60
CA SER A 532 16.80 30.39 0.97
C SER A 532 17.02 28.90 1.30
N HIS A 533 15.99 28.23 1.84
CA HIS A 533 16.06 26.84 2.27
C HIS A 533 14.79 26.10 1.87
N VAL A 534 14.94 24.91 1.31
CA VAL A 534 13.85 23.95 1.07
C VAL A 534 14.13 22.69 1.87
N PHE A 535 13.19 22.30 2.73
CA PHE A 535 13.21 21.06 3.48
C PHE A 535 12.13 20.14 2.92
N ILE A 536 12.47 18.89 2.60
CA ILE A 536 11.50 17.86 2.22
C ILE A 536 11.59 16.72 3.23
N ASP A 537 10.61 16.63 4.14
CA ASP A 537 10.47 15.50 5.06
C ASP A 537 9.69 14.36 4.41
N GLU A 538 9.99 13.12 4.79
CA GLU A 538 9.47 11.90 4.17
C GLU A 538 9.72 11.84 2.63
N CYS A 539 10.84 12.40 2.16
CA CYS A 539 11.21 12.45 0.74
C CYS A 539 11.29 11.05 0.09
N GLY A 540 11.60 10.01 0.87
CA GLY A 540 11.61 8.62 0.42
C GLY A 540 10.26 8.11 -0.13
N GLN A 541 9.14 8.75 0.24
CA GLN A 541 7.79 8.33 -0.15
C GLN A 541 7.30 8.98 -1.45
N ALA A 542 8.00 10.01 -1.95
CA ALA A 542 7.62 10.74 -3.14
C ALA A 542 8.33 10.16 -4.37
N VAL A 543 7.65 10.19 -5.52
CA VAL A 543 8.38 10.03 -6.78
C VAL A 543 9.30 11.23 -6.96
N GLU A 544 10.42 11.04 -7.65
CA GLU A 544 11.38 12.12 -7.83
C GLU A 544 10.78 13.39 -8.47
N PRO A 545 10.01 13.32 -9.58
CA PRO A 545 9.38 14.51 -10.16
C PRO A 545 8.47 15.27 -9.19
N GLU A 546 7.86 14.57 -8.24
CA GLU A 546 7.03 15.17 -7.18
C GLU A 546 7.88 15.94 -6.18
N SER A 547 9.03 15.39 -5.75
CA SER A 547 9.99 16.13 -4.92
C SER A 547 10.47 17.40 -5.62
N VAL A 548 10.71 17.31 -6.94
CA VAL A 548 11.14 18.45 -7.76
C VAL A 548 10.07 19.53 -7.90
N VAL A 549 8.79 19.25 -7.65
CA VAL A 549 7.75 20.31 -7.60
C VAL A 549 8.05 21.37 -6.54
N ALA A 550 8.64 20.97 -5.40
CA ALA A 550 9.02 21.88 -4.33
C ALA A 550 10.39 22.55 -4.53
N ILE A 551 11.09 22.23 -5.63
CA ILE A 551 12.44 22.71 -5.92
C ILE A 551 12.41 23.60 -7.18
N ALA A 552 11.84 23.10 -8.27
CA ALA A 552 11.90 23.73 -9.57
C ALA A 552 11.04 25.00 -9.65
N GLY A 553 11.74 26.13 -9.81
CA GLY A 553 11.13 27.47 -9.79
C GLY A 553 10.93 28.05 -8.38
N LEU A 554 11.40 27.37 -7.33
CA LEU A 554 11.31 27.82 -5.94
C LEU A 554 12.68 27.97 -5.29
N LEU A 555 13.62 27.07 -5.59
CA LEU A 555 14.99 27.11 -5.09
C LEU A 555 15.95 27.52 -6.20
N THR A 556 16.81 28.51 -5.91
CA THR A 556 17.94 28.86 -6.78
C THR A 556 19.19 28.22 -6.20
N ALA A 557 19.86 27.37 -6.99
CA ALA A 557 21.06 26.68 -6.55
C ALA A 557 22.20 27.66 -6.22
N MET A 558 23.07 27.24 -5.31
CA MET A 558 24.32 27.93 -5.02
C MET A 558 25.28 27.80 -6.20
N ASP A 559 25.88 28.93 -6.56
CA ASP A 559 26.91 29.02 -7.58
C ASP A 559 28.04 29.91 -7.04
N PRO A 560 29.29 29.42 -6.99
CA PRO A 560 30.39 30.17 -6.37
C PRO A 560 30.65 31.56 -6.95
N GLU A 561 30.29 31.78 -8.22
CA GLU A 561 30.60 33.00 -8.97
C GLU A 561 29.40 33.94 -9.02
N THR A 562 28.22 33.40 -9.32
CA THR A 562 27.01 34.18 -9.62
C THR A 562 26.02 34.22 -8.46
N ASN A 563 26.05 33.23 -7.55
CA ASN A 563 25.11 33.13 -6.44
C ASN A 563 25.73 32.41 -5.22
N PRO A 564 26.73 33.01 -4.55
CA PRO A 564 27.48 32.33 -3.48
C PRO A 564 26.61 32.03 -2.24
N ASN A 565 25.53 32.79 -2.07
CA ASN A 565 24.54 32.60 -1.01
C ASN A 565 23.31 31.80 -1.48
N GLY A 566 23.42 31.08 -2.61
CA GLY A 566 22.30 30.32 -3.15
C GLY A 566 21.77 29.26 -2.19
N GLY A 567 20.55 28.84 -2.46
CA GLY A 567 19.73 28.16 -1.49
C GLY A 567 20.18 26.73 -1.18
N GLN A 568 19.70 26.23 -0.05
CA GLN A 568 20.00 24.89 0.45
C GLN A 568 18.82 23.96 0.30
N LEU A 569 19.07 22.75 -0.19
CA LEU A 569 18.10 21.66 -0.19
C LEU A 569 18.45 20.65 0.91
N VAL A 570 17.48 20.34 1.76
CA VAL A 570 17.58 19.30 2.80
C VAL A 570 16.52 18.25 2.54
N LEU A 571 16.93 16.99 2.38
CA LEU A 571 16.01 15.87 2.17
C LEU A 571 16.08 14.94 3.39
N ALA A 572 14.93 14.70 4.02
CA ALA A 572 14.82 13.76 5.11
C ALA A 572 13.91 12.58 4.71
N GLY A 573 14.30 11.36 5.05
CA GLY A 573 13.51 10.17 4.73
C GLY A 573 14.18 8.87 5.11
N ASP A 574 13.65 7.76 4.65
CA ASP A 574 14.25 6.44 4.87
C ASP A 574 14.14 5.61 3.58
N PRO A 575 15.26 5.30 2.90
CA PRO A 575 15.22 4.52 1.66
C PRO A 575 14.77 3.07 1.87
N GLN A 576 14.82 2.55 3.11
CA GLN A 576 14.42 1.18 3.46
C GLN A 576 12.93 1.07 3.85
N GLN A 577 12.20 2.19 3.89
CA GLN A 577 10.74 2.20 4.05
C GLN A 577 10.03 2.28 2.70
N LEU A 578 8.70 2.23 2.73
CA LEU A 578 7.85 2.29 1.54
C LEU A 578 8.16 3.53 0.67
N GLY A 579 8.42 3.26 -0.61
CA GLY A 579 8.54 4.27 -1.64
C GLY A 579 7.18 4.74 -2.17
N PRO A 580 7.15 5.52 -3.26
CA PRO A 580 5.92 5.99 -3.86
C PRO A 580 5.02 4.86 -4.35
N VAL A 581 3.72 5.07 -4.21
CA VAL A 581 2.69 4.12 -4.68
C VAL A 581 2.42 4.38 -6.16
N LEU A 582 2.93 3.49 -7.01
CA LEU A 582 2.77 3.53 -8.46
C LEU A 582 1.91 2.37 -8.96
N ARG A 583 1.33 2.56 -10.14
CA ARG A 583 0.43 1.59 -10.78
C ARG A 583 1.07 0.94 -11.99
N SER A 584 1.76 1.72 -12.82
CA SER A 584 2.30 1.25 -14.10
C SER A 584 3.51 0.33 -13.87
N PRO A 585 3.44 -0.95 -14.28
CA PRO A 585 4.58 -1.86 -14.18
C PRO A 585 5.80 -1.35 -14.96
N LEU A 586 5.57 -0.70 -16.11
CA LEU A 586 6.64 -0.10 -16.90
C LEU A 586 7.30 1.07 -16.17
N SER A 587 6.50 1.98 -15.59
CA SER A 587 7.05 3.11 -14.85
C SER A 587 7.85 2.66 -13.64
N ILE A 588 7.37 1.63 -12.92
CA ILE A 588 8.08 1.01 -11.81
C ILE A 588 9.40 0.37 -12.28
N LYS A 589 9.36 -0.44 -13.35
CA LYS A 589 10.54 -1.13 -13.90
C LYS A 589 11.64 -0.17 -14.31
N HIS A 590 11.27 0.98 -14.88
CA HIS A 590 12.20 1.96 -15.45
C HIS A 590 12.54 3.12 -14.50
N GLY A 591 12.23 2.99 -13.20
CA GLY A 591 12.81 3.82 -12.14
C GLY A 591 11.92 4.95 -11.59
N LEU A 592 10.65 5.08 -12.01
CA LEU A 592 9.75 6.07 -11.39
C LEU A 592 9.48 5.76 -9.91
N GLY A 593 9.58 4.48 -9.53
CA GLY A 593 9.40 4.02 -8.15
C GLY A 593 10.55 4.36 -7.20
N THR A 594 11.65 4.90 -7.72
CA THR A 594 12.81 5.32 -6.93
C THR A 594 12.69 6.80 -6.59
N SER A 595 12.67 7.13 -5.30
CA SER A 595 12.61 8.53 -4.85
C SER A 595 13.92 9.27 -5.14
N LEU A 596 13.90 10.61 -5.11
CA LEU A 596 15.12 11.43 -5.28
C LEU A 596 16.18 11.07 -4.22
N LEU A 597 15.75 10.94 -2.95
CA LEU A 597 16.63 10.57 -1.84
C LEU A 597 17.26 9.19 -2.07
N GLU A 598 16.45 8.20 -2.45
CA GLU A 598 16.92 6.83 -2.72
C GLU A 598 17.88 6.79 -3.91
N ARG A 599 17.57 7.50 -5.02
CA ARG A 599 18.45 7.56 -6.19
C ARG A 599 19.81 8.15 -5.84
N LEU A 600 19.85 9.24 -5.08
CA LEU A 600 21.11 9.86 -4.64
C LEU A 600 21.92 8.86 -3.80
N MET A 601 21.31 8.21 -2.81
CA MET A 601 22.01 7.23 -1.96
C MET A 601 22.50 5.99 -2.72
N LEU A 602 21.75 5.52 -3.71
CA LEU A 602 22.09 4.31 -4.46
C LEU A 602 23.11 4.55 -5.58
N HIS A 603 23.05 5.70 -6.26
CA HIS A 603 23.78 5.89 -7.52
C HIS A 603 24.82 7.01 -7.46
N ASN A 604 24.71 7.98 -6.55
CA ASN A 604 25.63 9.11 -6.51
C ASN A 604 26.81 8.86 -5.53
N PRO A 605 28.07 9.04 -5.98
CA PRO A 605 29.25 8.78 -5.16
C PRO A 605 29.31 9.55 -3.83
N LEU A 606 28.74 10.76 -3.74
CA LEU A 606 28.78 11.58 -2.54
C LEU A 606 27.95 11.01 -1.38
N TYR A 607 26.94 10.19 -1.70
CA TYR A 607 25.95 9.68 -0.73
C TYR A 607 26.07 8.17 -0.51
N LYS A 608 26.91 7.47 -1.28
CA LYS A 608 27.16 6.05 -1.11
C LYS A 608 27.92 5.78 0.20
N LYS A 609 27.57 4.67 0.86
CA LYS A 609 28.31 4.18 2.02
C LYS A 609 29.67 3.65 1.53
N SER A 610 30.76 4.19 2.08
CA SER A 610 32.12 3.69 1.88
C SER A 610 32.52 2.74 3.04
N SER A 611 33.72 2.15 3.00
CA SER A 611 34.24 1.34 4.11
C SER A 611 34.32 2.12 5.43
N GLY A 612 34.54 3.43 5.38
CA GLY A 612 34.52 4.33 6.54
C GLY A 612 33.13 4.86 6.91
N GLY A 613 32.06 4.34 6.30
CA GLY A 613 30.69 4.81 6.51
C GLY A 613 30.26 5.90 5.51
N TYR A 614 29.23 6.65 5.88
CA TYR A 614 28.73 7.77 5.08
C TYR A 614 29.56 9.03 5.30
N ASN A 615 29.74 9.83 4.25
CA ASN A 615 30.38 11.13 4.40
C ASN A 615 29.46 12.10 5.17
N PRO A 616 29.82 12.52 6.41
CA PRO A 616 28.97 13.35 7.26
C PRO A 616 28.66 14.74 6.67
N GLN A 617 29.49 15.21 5.73
CA GLN A 617 29.27 16.46 5.02
C GLN A 617 27.99 16.44 4.17
N PHE A 618 27.58 15.27 3.66
CA PHE A 618 26.43 15.13 2.77
C PHE A 618 25.29 14.33 3.40
N VAL A 619 25.61 13.36 4.26
CA VAL A 619 24.64 12.41 4.79
C VAL A 619 24.85 12.20 6.29
N THR A 620 23.76 12.28 7.05
CA THR A 620 23.73 11.74 8.41
C THR A 620 22.72 10.60 8.52
N LYS A 621 23.20 9.42 8.95
CA LYS A 621 22.37 8.29 9.42
C LYS A 621 22.05 8.49 10.89
N LEU A 622 20.78 8.52 11.27
CA LEU A 622 20.35 8.54 12.68
C LEU A 622 20.24 7.11 13.23
N LEU A 623 20.90 6.84 14.36
CA LEU A 623 21.06 5.48 14.91
C LEU A 623 20.16 5.15 16.10
N TRP A 624 19.88 6.13 16.97
CA TRP A 624 19.14 5.93 18.20
C TRP A 624 17.63 5.85 17.96
N ASN A 625 16.99 4.75 18.34
CA ASN A 625 15.55 4.55 18.27
C ASN A 625 14.87 4.90 19.60
N TYR A 626 13.84 5.75 19.52
CA TYR A 626 13.08 6.24 20.67
C TYR A 626 11.61 5.76 20.67
N ARG A 627 11.25 4.83 19.77
CA ARG A 627 9.84 4.46 19.49
C ARG A 627 9.49 3.08 20.03
N SER A 628 10.27 2.07 19.66
CA SER A 628 9.86 0.67 19.73
C SER A 628 10.67 -0.09 20.76
N HIS A 629 10.04 -1.08 21.40
CA HIS A 629 10.72 -2.05 22.25
C HIS A 629 11.86 -2.76 21.49
N GLU A 630 12.95 -3.08 22.18
CA GLU A 630 14.15 -3.68 21.58
C GLU A 630 13.83 -4.96 20.80
N ALA A 631 13.00 -5.85 21.37
CA ALA A 631 12.54 -7.07 20.70
C ALA A 631 11.87 -6.80 19.34
N ILE A 632 11.07 -5.73 19.23
CA ILE A 632 10.39 -5.35 17.99
C ILE A 632 11.41 -4.79 16.98
N LEU A 633 12.41 -4.07 17.47
CA LEU A 633 13.42 -3.41 16.64
C LEU A 633 14.48 -4.39 16.09
N ARG A 634 14.74 -5.50 16.78
CA ARG A 634 15.84 -6.43 16.48
C ARG A 634 15.83 -6.91 15.02
N ILE A 635 14.71 -7.48 14.55
CA ILE A 635 14.63 -8.01 13.18
C ILE A 635 14.72 -6.93 12.09
N PRO A 636 14.00 -5.80 12.17
CA PRO A 636 14.24 -4.68 11.27
C PRO A 636 15.70 -4.22 11.24
N ASN A 637 16.35 -4.14 12.40
CA ASN A 637 17.74 -3.68 12.53
C ASN A 637 18.72 -4.63 11.83
N GLU A 638 18.57 -5.94 12.07
CA GLU A 638 19.37 -7.00 11.45
C GLU A 638 19.18 -7.01 9.91
N LEU A 639 17.94 -6.91 9.43
CA LEU A 639 17.62 -7.10 8.01
C LEU A 639 17.82 -5.87 7.13
N PHE A 640 17.63 -4.65 7.65
CA PHE A 640 17.57 -3.43 6.83
C PHE A 640 18.62 -2.38 7.18
N TYR A 641 19.25 -2.47 8.35
CA TYR A 641 20.01 -1.35 8.91
C TYR A 641 21.40 -1.73 9.44
N ASP A 642 21.96 -2.83 8.94
CA ASP A 642 23.32 -3.33 9.22
C ASP A 642 23.57 -3.61 10.72
N SER A 643 22.51 -3.86 11.50
CA SER A 643 22.59 -3.98 12.97
C SER A 643 23.17 -2.75 13.68
N GLU A 644 23.17 -1.58 13.04
CA GLU A 644 23.75 -0.35 13.59
C GLU A 644 22.78 0.41 14.52
N LEU A 645 21.48 0.11 14.52
CA LEU A 645 20.51 0.81 15.36
C LEU A 645 20.63 0.44 16.82
N LYS A 646 20.39 1.44 17.65
CA LYS A 646 20.47 1.32 19.11
C LYS A 646 19.13 1.70 19.71
N ALA A 647 18.56 0.84 20.54
CA ALA A 647 17.40 1.21 21.35
C ALA A 647 17.88 2.20 22.43
N CYS A 648 17.23 3.35 22.55
CA CYS A 648 17.58 4.32 23.60
C CYS A 648 17.13 3.80 24.97
N GLU A 649 17.99 3.78 25.98
CA GLU A 649 17.58 3.47 27.35
C GLU A 649 16.76 4.65 27.91
N SER A 650 15.54 4.41 28.39
CA SER A 650 14.74 5.46 29.02
C SER A 650 14.81 5.36 30.54
N ILE A 651 15.01 6.50 31.21
CA ILE A 651 15.07 6.62 32.68
C ILE A 651 13.65 6.75 33.29
N GLU A 652 12.63 7.06 32.49
CA GLU A 652 11.22 7.20 32.91
C GLU A 652 10.36 5.98 32.51
N LEU A 653 9.10 5.92 32.99
CA LEU A 653 8.09 4.90 32.64
C LEU A 653 8.12 4.57 31.14
N ASP A 654 8.74 3.42 30.82
CA ASP A 654 9.01 3.07 29.43
C ASP A 654 7.72 2.60 28.75
N VAL A 655 7.14 3.49 27.93
CA VAL A 655 5.96 3.18 27.10
C VAL A 655 6.17 1.90 26.27
N ARG A 656 7.41 1.57 25.91
CA ARG A 656 7.78 0.41 25.11
C ARG A 656 7.65 -0.90 25.88
N SER A 657 7.75 -0.87 27.21
CA SER A 657 7.71 -2.06 28.07
C SER A 657 6.33 -2.30 28.72
N LEU A 658 5.33 -1.44 28.44
CA LEU A 658 4.00 -1.48 29.07
C LEU A 658 3.28 -2.83 28.95
N TYR A 659 3.54 -3.58 27.88
CA TYR A 659 2.86 -4.85 27.59
C TYR A 659 3.73 -6.08 27.82
N CYS A 660 4.97 -5.94 28.32
CA CYS A 660 5.85 -7.07 28.59
C CYS A 660 5.32 -8.05 29.65
N ALA A 661 4.44 -7.58 30.54
CA ALA A 661 3.79 -8.39 31.57
C ALA A 661 2.39 -8.89 31.18
N TRP A 662 1.89 -8.60 29.97
CA TRP A 662 0.51 -8.90 29.57
C TRP A 662 0.22 -10.41 29.61
N GLU A 663 -0.95 -10.79 30.17
CA GLU A 663 -1.34 -12.20 30.46
C GLU A 663 -1.40 -13.09 29.22
N GLU A 664 -1.75 -12.54 28.08
CA GLU A 664 -1.91 -13.29 26.82
C GLU A 664 -0.59 -13.47 26.04
N LEU A 665 0.54 -12.94 26.55
CA LEU A 665 1.84 -13.20 25.94
C LEU A 665 2.25 -14.66 26.12
N PRO A 666 2.68 -15.36 25.05
CA PRO A 666 3.25 -16.71 25.17
C PRO A 666 4.47 -16.77 26.10
N LYS A 667 5.30 -15.72 26.08
CA LYS A 667 6.45 -15.52 26.99
C LYS A 667 6.46 -14.10 27.53
N LYS A 668 6.52 -13.96 28.87
CA LYS A 668 6.68 -12.67 29.54
C LYS A 668 8.01 -12.01 29.16
N GLY A 669 8.01 -10.68 29.03
CA GLY A 669 9.18 -9.91 28.60
C GLY A 669 9.39 -9.84 27.08
N PHE A 670 8.63 -10.63 26.29
CA PHE A 670 8.74 -10.65 24.84
C PHE A 670 7.44 -10.12 24.19
N PRO A 671 7.35 -8.82 23.87
CA PRO A 671 6.10 -8.19 23.42
C PRO A 671 5.82 -8.41 21.92
N ILE A 672 6.03 -9.62 21.44
CA ILE A 672 5.70 -10.05 20.08
C ILE A 672 4.93 -11.36 20.16
N ILE A 673 3.78 -11.39 19.50
CA ILE A 673 3.00 -12.61 19.28
C ILE A 673 2.96 -12.86 17.77
N PHE A 674 3.49 -14.00 17.34
CA PHE A 674 3.13 -14.57 16.05
C PHE A 674 2.07 -15.64 16.27
N HIS A 675 0.87 -15.43 15.75
CA HIS A 675 -0.24 -16.39 15.81
C HIS A 675 -0.43 -17.05 14.45
N GLY A 676 -0.01 -18.31 14.33
CA GLY A 676 -0.19 -19.12 13.13
C GLY A 676 -1.66 -19.42 12.86
N VAL A 677 -2.11 -19.21 11.62
CA VAL A 677 -3.48 -19.52 11.18
C VAL A 677 -3.45 -20.26 9.86
N CYS A 678 -4.09 -21.44 9.81
CA CYS A 678 -4.33 -22.14 8.56
C CYS A 678 -5.68 -21.70 7.99
N GLY A 679 -5.70 -20.59 7.23
CA GLY A 679 -6.91 -19.98 6.70
C GLY A 679 -7.15 -20.25 5.21
N GLU A 680 -8.09 -19.53 4.60
CA GLU A 680 -8.45 -19.65 3.18
C GLU A 680 -8.44 -18.29 2.49
N ASP A 681 -7.81 -18.20 1.32
CA ASP A 681 -7.87 -17.04 0.45
C ASP A 681 -9.25 -16.92 -0.22
N ARG A 682 -10.07 -15.94 0.18
CA ARG A 682 -11.39 -15.68 -0.41
C ARG A 682 -11.46 -14.38 -1.19
N ARG A 683 -12.36 -14.34 -2.19
CA ARG A 683 -12.74 -13.17 -3.00
C ARG A 683 -14.26 -13.10 -3.12
N GLU A 684 -14.78 -11.93 -3.47
CA GLU A 684 -16.22 -11.73 -3.65
C GLU A 684 -16.53 -10.77 -4.80
N ALA A 685 -17.66 -11.03 -5.47
CA ALA A 685 -18.21 -10.18 -6.54
C ALA A 685 -17.15 -9.80 -7.60
N LYS A 686 -17.09 -8.53 -8.00
CA LYS A 686 -16.09 -8.03 -8.98
C LYS A 686 -14.77 -7.60 -8.33
N SER A 687 -14.56 -7.87 -7.04
CA SER A 687 -13.39 -7.37 -6.32
C SER A 687 -12.16 -8.28 -6.53
N PRO A 688 -11.04 -7.75 -7.06
CA PRO A 688 -9.81 -8.54 -7.21
C PRO A 688 -9.04 -8.72 -5.90
N SER A 689 -9.50 -8.13 -4.78
CA SER A 689 -8.80 -8.13 -3.50
C SER A 689 -9.24 -9.31 -2.62
N PHE A 690 -8.32 -9.80 -1.79
CA PHE A 690 -8.49 -11.00 -0.99
C PHE A 690 -8.86 -10.68 0.46
N PHE A 691 -9.49 -11.65 1.12
CA PHE A 691 -9.75 -11.65 2.55
C PHE A 691 -9.66 -13.07 3.12
N ASN A 692 -9.41 -13.17 4.41
CA ASN A 692 -9.26 -14.40 5.17
C ASN A 692 -9.99 -14.25 6.50
N THR A 693 -11.11 -14.94 6.65
CA THR A 693 -11.99 -14.82 7.82
C THR A 693 -11.39 -15.43 9.08
N ALA A 694 -10.60 -16.50 8.97
CA ALA A 694 -9.94 -17.13 10.11
C ALA A 694 -8.93 -16.19 10.79
N GLU A 695 -8.19 -15.41 10.01
CA GLU A 695 -7.31 -14.37 10.58
C GLU A 695 -8.11 -13.26 11.29
N ILE A 696 -9.26 -12.85 10.74
CA ILE A 696 -10.12 -11.82 11.35
C ILE A 696 -10.63 -12.27 12.72
N GLU A 697 -11.01 -13.54 12.87
CA GLU A 697 -11.45 -14.10 14.16
C GLU A 697 -10.37 -13.94 15.25
N VAL A 698 -9.12 -14.30 14.92
CA VAL A 698 -7.99 -14.18 15.84
C VAL A 698 -7.70 -12.73 16.18
N LEU A 699 -7.74 -11.83 15.18
CA LEU A 699 -7.55 -10.39 15.40
C LEU A 699 -8.60 -9.81 16.33
N VAL A 700 -9.88 -10.12 16.10
CA VAL A 700 -11.00 -9.68 16.94
C VAL A 700 -10.87 -10.25 18.35
N HIS A 701 -10.42 -11.49 18.49
CA HIS A 701 -10.15 -12.10 19.79
C HIS A 701 -9.12 -11.31 20.60
N TYR A 702 -7.94 -11.03 20.03
CA TYR A 702 -6.92 -10.23 20.71
C TYR A 702 -7.37 -8.80 20.97
N LEU A 703 -8.07 -8.16 20.03
CA LEU A 703 -8.60 -6.82 20.21
C LEU A 703 -9.54 -6.73 21.42
N LYS A 704 -10.43 -7.72 21.59
CA LYS A 704 -11.32 -7.79 22.76
C LYS A 704 -10.54 -7.95 24.05
N LYS A 705 -9.53 -8.85 24.09
CA LYS A 705 -8.67 -9.03 25.26
C LYS A 705 -7.95 -7.74 25.66
N LEU A 706 -7.41 -7.01 24.68
CA LEU A 706 -6.74 -5.73 24.92
C LEU A 706 -7.69 -4.69 25.50
N LEU A 707 -8.86 -4.48 24.88
CA LEU A 707 -9.82 -3.46 25.30
C LEU A 707 -10.58 -3.81 26.59
N GLN A 708 -10.73 -5.10 26.90
CA GLN A 708 -11.41 -5.57 28.13
C GLN A 708 -10.48 -5.64 29.35
N SER A 709 -9.16 -5.62 29.14
CA SER A 709 -8.18 -5.84 30.21
C SER A 709 -8.22 -4.79 31.33
N ARG A 710 -8.81 -3.61 31.16
CA ARG A 710 -9.06 -2.56 32.19
C ARG A 710 -7.99 -2.41 33.29
N GLY A 711 -6.70 -2.53 32.97
CA GLY A 711 -5.63 -2.41 33.98
C GLY A 711 -5.30 -3.67 34.79
N LYS A 712 -5.91 -4.82 34.49
CA LYS A 712 -5.60 -6.10 35.14
C LYS A 712 -4.25 -6.66 34.66
N GLY A 713 -3.50 -7.30 35.56
CA GLY A 713 -2.21 -7.92 35.24
C GLY A 713 -1.03 -6.94 35.13
N GLY A 714 -1.15 -5.70 35.63
CA GLY A 714 -0.05 -4.72 35.67
C GLY A 714 0.18 -3.91 34.39
N CYS A 715 -0.63 -4.12 33.34
CA CYS A 715 -0.59 -3.32 32.11
C CYS A 715 -1.60 -2.16 32.18
N PRO A 716 -1.31 -0.96 31.63
CA PRO A 716 -2.26 0.15 31.62
C PRO A 716 -3.49 -0.12 30.74
N SER A 717 -4.60 0.54 31.06
CA SER A 717 -5.78 0.53 30.19
C SER A 717 -5.48 1.22 28.87
N VAL A 718 -5.89 0.60 27.76
CA VAL A 718 -5.65 1.10 26.39
C VAL A 718 -6.95 1.63 25.78
N SER A 719 -6.84 2.71 25.02
CA SER A 719 -7.97 3.26 24.27
C SER A 719 -7.92 2.82 22.80
N PRO A 720 -9.06 2.78 22.07
CA PRO A 720 -9.08 2.37 20.66
C PRO A 720 -8.10 3.14 19.76
N LYS A 721 -7.84 4.43 20.04
CA LYS A 721 -6.87 5.26 19.30
C LYS A 721 -5.42 4.80 19.44
N ASP A 722 -5.08 4.05 20.49
CA ASP A 722 -3.73 3.56 20.76
C ASP A 722 -3.42 2.25 20.04
N ILE A 723 -4.43 1.66 19.39
CA ILE A 723 -4.36 0.40 18.65
C ILE A 723 -4.46 0.69 17.15
N GLY A 724 -3.69 -0.05 16.34
CA GLY A 724 -3.83 -0.05 14.89
C GLY A 724 -3.92 -1.47 14.34
N ILE A 725 -4.75 -1.69 13.33
CA ILE A 725 -4.82 -2.95 12.60
C ILE A 725 -4.39 -2.73 11.15
N ILE A 726 -3.35 -3.45 10.74
CA ILE A 726 -2.74 -3.34 9.41
C ILE A 726 -3.06 -4.59 8.61
N SER A 727 -3.51 -4.41 7.37
CA SER A 727 -3.61 -5.51 6.41
C SER A 727 -3.26 -5.04 5.00
N PRO A 728 -2.50 -5.83 4.23
CA PRO A 728 -2.11 -5.50 2.87
C PRO A 728 -3.28 -5.52 1.86
N TYR A 729 -4.36 -6.24 2.15
CA TYR A 729 -5.50 -6.36 1.23
C TYR A 729 -6.68 -5.51 1.68
N ARG A 730 -7.17 -4.68 0.75
CA ARG A 730 -8.32 -3.80 1.00
C ARG A 730 -9.57 -4.55 1.45
N LYS A 731 -9.88 -5.69 0.81
CA LYS A 731 -11.06 -6.47 1.20
C LYS A 731 -10.94 -7.02 2.62
N GLN A 732 -9.74 -7.38 3.07
CA GLN A 732 -9.50 -7.70 4.47
C GLN A 732 -9.76 -6.49 5.39
N VAL A 733 -9.27 -5.30 5.05
CA VAL A 733 -9.53 -4.07 5.83
C VAL A 733 -11.03 -3.80 5.98
N GLU A 734 -11.78 -3.89 4.88
CA GLU A 734 -13.25 -3.72 4.85
C GLU A 734 -13.96 -4.73 5.76
N LYS A 735 -13.59 -6.01 5.67
CA LYS A 735 -14.16 -7.09 6.48
C LYS A 735 -13.81 -6.96 7.96
N ILE A 736 -12.58 -6.55 8.30
CA ILE A 736 -12.17 -6.27 9.69
C ILE A 736 -13.02 -5.13 10.26
N ARG A 737 -13.19 -4.03 9.51
CA ARG A 737 -14.05 -2.92 9.97
C ARG A 737 -15.47 -3.39 10.20
N LYS A 738 -16.07 -4.12 9.25
CA LYS A 738 -17.42 -4.69 9.40
C LYS A 738 -17.53 -5.59 10.63
N ALA A 739 -16.53 -6.43 10.90
CA ALA A 739 -16.49 -7.29 12.07
C ALA A 739 -16.56 -6.48 13.38
N ILE A 740 -15.82 -5.37 13.45
CA ILE A 740 -15.71 -4.52 14.63
C ILE A 740 -16.94 -3.62 14.82
N THR A 741 -17.44 -2.99 13.75
CA THR A 741 -18.47 -1.94 13.85
C THR A 741 -19.89 -2.49 13.73
N SER A 742 -20.10 -3.61 13.05
CA SER A 742 -21.43 -4.11 12.72
C SER A 742 -21.76 -5.46 13.35
N LEU A 743 -20.78 -6.37 13.45
CA LEU A 743 -21.04 -7.77 13.82
C LEU A 743 -20.75 -8.10 15.29
N ASP A 744 -19.71 -7.54 15.91
CA ASP A 744 -19.42 -7.80 17.33
C ASP A 744 -20.20 -6.84 18.26
N PRO A 745 -21.15 -7.34 19.07
CA PRO A 745 -21.98 -6.48 19.93
C PRO A 745 -21.18 -5.77 21.03
N THR A 746 -20.14 -6.44 21.53
CA THR A 746 -19.25 -5.92 22.57
C THR A 746 -18.41 -4.77 22.04
N LEU A 747 -17.83 -4.90 20.84
CA LEU A 747 -16.98 -3.86 20.26
C LEU A 747 -17.78 -2.67 19.74
N ARG A 748 -18.95 -2.93 19.12
CA ARG A 748 -19.84 -1.88 18.62
C ARG A 748 -20.33 -0.94 19.72
N SER A 749 -20.51 -1.45 20.94
CA SER A 749 -20.98 -0.66 22.09
C SER A 749 -19.86 0.08 22.82
N LEU A 750 -18.58 -0.11 22.43
CA LEU A 750 -17.47 0.60 23.06
C LEU A 750 -17.44 2.07 22.63
N PRO A 751 -17.24 3.00 23.59
CA PRO A 751 -17.01 4.40 23.26
C PRO A 751 -15.73 4.53 22.43
N ASP A 752 -15.71 5.50 21.52
CA ASP A 752 -14.56 5.86 20.70
C ASP A 752 -14.02 4.75 19.79
N ILE A 753 -14.78 3.66 19.53
CA ILE A 753 -14.34 2.58 18.64
C ILE A 753 -14.04 3.09 17.22
N SER A 754 -14.67 4.18 16.78
CA SER A 754 -14.40 4.85 15.51
C SER A 754 -13.00 5.46 15.42
N LEU A 755 -12.30 5.66 16.55
CA LEU A 755 -10.91 6.13 16.59
C LEU A 755 -9.89 5.01 16.33
N LEU A 756 -10.30 3.74 16.37
CA LEU A 756 -9.46 2.60 16.00
C LEU A 756 -9.12 2.71 14.52
N LYS A 757 -7.82 2.80 14.21
CA LYS A 757 -7.38 2.83 12.81
C LYS A 757 -7.26 1.41 12.27
N VAL A 758 -7.96 1.11 11.19
CA VAL A 758 -7.81 -0.11 10.39
C VAL A 758 -7.49 0.33 8.95
N GLY A 759 -6.42 -0.16 8.35
CA GLY A 759 -5.97 0.32 7.04
C GLY A 759 -4.79 -0.47 6.46
N SER A 760 -4.35 -0.08 5.27
CA SER A 760 -3.18 -0.69 4.62
C SER A 760 -1.85 -0.22 5.21
N VAL A 761 -0.76 -0.90 4.86
CA VAL A 761 0.60 -0.50 5.29
C VAL A 761 0.91 0.94 4.84
N GLU A 762 0.48 1.30 3.63
CA GLU A 762 0.63 2.64 3.05
C GLU A 762 -0.12 3.71 3.87
N GLU A 763 -1.31 3.41 4.39
CA GLU A 763 -2.05 4.36 5.25
C GLU A 763 -1.42 4.56 6.63
N PHE A 764 -0.70 3.56 7.12
CA PHE A 764 0.01 3.60 8.40
C PHE A 764 1.41 4.20 8.29
N GLN A 765 1.88 4.52 7.09
CA GLN A 765 3.17 5.14 6.90
C GLN A 765 3.20 6.54 7.56
N GLY A 766 4.30 6.84 8.26
CA GLY A 766 4.40 8.05 9.09
C GLY A 766 3.58 8.04 10.39
N GLN A 767 2.66 7.08 10.57
CA GLN A 767 1.91 6.89 11.80
C GLN A 767 2.57 5.83 12.69
N GLU A 768 2.19 5.82 13.97
CA GLU A 768 2.63 4.86 14.99
C GLU A 768 1.49 4.61 15.97
N ARG A 769 1.46 3.45 16.61
CA ARG A 769 0.48 3.09 17.64
C ARG A 769 1.17 2.37 18.79
N CYS A 770 0.58 2.43 19.98
CA CYS A 770 1.09 1.69 21.13
C CYS A 770 1.12 0.19 20.79
N ILE A 771 0.02 -0.30 20.21
CA ILE A 771 -0.20 -1.69 19.84
C ILE A 771 -0.53 -1.77 18.35
N ILE A 772 0.08 -2.72 17.65
CA ILE A 772 -0.24 -3.03 16.25
C ILE A 772 -0.62 -4.50 16.12
N LEU A 773 -1.72 -4.74 15.44
CA LEU A 773 -2.12 -6.06 14.97
C LEU A 773 -1.97 -6.10 13.44
N ILE A 774 -1.42 -7.20 12.91
CA ILE A 774 -1.18 -7.38 11.48
C ILE A 774 -1.91 -8.63 11.00
N SER A 775 -2.68 -8.51 9.93
CA SER A 775 -3.24 -9.63 9.15
C SER A 775 -2.39 -9.82 7.91
N THR A 776 -1.92 -11.03 7.63
CA THR A 776 -1.13 -11.31 6.40
C THR A 776 -1.99 -11.81 5.24
N VAL A 777 -3.19 -12.33 5.54
CA VAL A 777 -4.26 -12.81 4.68
C VAL A 777 -3.93 -14.07 3.89
N ARG A 778 -2.76 -14.12 3.24
CA ARG A 778 -2.39 -15.22 2.32
C ARG A 778 -2.28 -16.55 3.05
N SER A 779 -2.93 -17.55 2.48
CA SER A 779 -2.90 -18.94 2.95
C SER A 779 -2.60 -19.95 1.83
N CYS A 780 -2.47 -19.49 0.58
CA CYS A 780 -2.08 -20.29 -0.58
C CYS A 780 -0.82 -19.76 -1.29
N SER A 781 0.07 -20.66 -1.71
CA SER A 781 1.37 -20.34 -2.32
C SER A 781 1.28 -19.89 -3.80
N GLU A 782 0.18 -20.17 -4.49
CA GLU A 782 0.03 -19.87 -5.93
C GLU A 782 -0.14 -18.39 -6.21
N TYR A 783 -0.87 -17.72 -5.31
CA TYR A 783 -1.06 -16.28 -5.39
C TYR A 783 0.24 -15.52 -5.12
N LEU A 784 1.31 -16.17 -4.65
CA LEU A 784 2.60 -15.51 -4.39
C LEU A 784 3.28 -15.05 -5.67
N GLN A 785 3.13 -15.78 -6.77
CA GLN A 785 3.71 -15.37 -8.06
C GLN A 785 2.93 -14.19 -8.65
N LEU A 786 1.60 -14.27 -8.64
CA LEU A 786 0.73 -13.14 -9.01
C LEU A 786 1.02 -11.90 -8.15
N ASP A 787 1.16 -12.07 -6.83
CA ASP A 787 1.47 -10.99 -5.92
C ASP A 787 2.86 -10.38 -6.16
N GLN A 788 3.82 -11.16 -6.67
CA GLN A 788 5.14 -10.68 -7.06
C GLN A 788 5.08 -9.90 -8.37
N ASP A 789 4.47 -10.50 -9.40
CA ASP A 789 4.39 -9.94 -10.75
C ASP A 789 3.63 -8.61 -10.75
N PHE A 790 2.59 -8.52 -9.94
CA PHE A 790 1.78 -7.31 -9.78
C PHE A 790 2.19 -6.46 -8.57
N LYS A 791 3.22 -6.86 -7.81
CA LYS A 791 3.63 -6.23 -6.53
C LYS A 791 2.45 -5.95 -5.58
N LEU A 792 1.41 -6.80 -5.63
CA LEU A 792 0.17 -6.67 -4.85
C LEU A 792 0.31 -7.23 -3.42
N GLY A 793 1.36 -8.02 -3.16
CA GLY A 793 1.47 -8.78 -1.91
C GLY A 793 2.29 -8.14 -0.78
N PHE A 794 2.11 -8.75 0.39
CA PHE A 794 2.81 -8.49 1.65
C PHE A 794 4.07 -9.35 1.84
N LEU A 795 4.11 -10.48 1.17
CA LEU A 795 5.15 -11.49 1.31
C LEU A 795 6.46 -11.12 0.59
N LYS A 796 6.40 -10.68 -0.67
CA LYS A 796 7.60 -10.38 -1.48
C LYS A 796 7.87 -8.87 -1.60
N ASN A 797 7.71 -8.14 -0.50
CA ASN A 797 8.03 -6.70 -0.46
C ASN A 797 8.75 -6.34 0.86
N PRO A 798 10.10 -6.29 0.86
CA PRO A 798 10.89 -6.01 2.06
C PRO A 798 10.54 -4.68 2.73
N LYS A 799 10.26 -3.64 1.93
CA LYS A 799 9.90 -2.30 2.44
C LYS A 799 8.54 -2.31 3.15
N ARG A 800 7.54 -3.05 2.63
CA ARG A 800 6.23 -3.24 3.31
C ARG A 800 6.37 -4.00 4.61
N PHE A 801 7.16 -5.08 4.61
CA PHE A 801 7.48 -5.84 5.82
C PHE A 801 8.08 -4.91 6.89
N ASN A 802 9.15 -4.19 6.55
CA ASN A 802 9.84 -3.26 7.44
C ASN A 802 8.88 -2.18 8.00
N VAL A 803 8.07 -1.54 7.15
CA VAL A 803 7.12 -0.52 7.62
C VAL A 803 6.10 -1.11 8.58
N ALA A 804 5.49 -2.26 8.24
CA ALA A 804 4.40 -2.84 9.01
C ALA A 804 4.82 -3.23 10.44
N ILE A 805 5.95 -3.92 10.60
CA ILE A 805 6.44 -4.38 11.90
C ILE A 805 6.96 -3.22 12.78
N THR A 806 7.44 -2.14 12.18
CA THR A 806 8.00 -0.96 12.89
C THR A 806 6.95 0.11 13.27
N ARG A 807 5.65 -0.21 13.11
CA ARG A 807 4.56 0.69 13.55
C ARG A 807 4.25 0.59 15.05
N ALA A 808 4.61 -0.54 15.68
CA ALA A 808 4.34 -0.83 17.08
C ALA A 808 5.36 -0.16 18.00
N LYS A 809 4.88 0.42 19.11
CA LYS A 809 5.75 0.90 20.20
C LYS A 809 6.00 -0.19 21.25
N ALA A 810 4.92 -0.82 21.71
CA ALA A 810 4.94 -1.62 22.93
C ALA A 810 4.48 -3.08 22.75
N LEU A 811 3.66 -3.37 21.73
CA LEU A 811 3.17 -4.72 21.45
C LEU A 811 2.91 -4.90 19.96
N LEU A 812 3.44 -5.98 19.39
CA LEU A 812 3.21 -6.41 18.01
C LEU A 812 2.54 -7.78 17.99
N ILE A 813 1.37 -7.88 17.36
CA ILE A 813 0.68 -9.15 17.12
C ILE A 813 0.58 -9.36 15.62
N VAL A 814 1.13 -10.45 15.12
CA VAL A 814 1.06 -10.84 13.70
C VAL A 814 0.24 -12.11 13.59
N VAL A 815 -0.77 -12.08 12.72
CA VAL A 815 -1.69 -13.20 12.44
C VAL A 815 -1.52 -13.58 10.97
N GLY A 816 -1.17 -14.84 10.72
CA GLY A 816 -0.90 -15.29 9.35
C GLY A 816 -0.60 -16.76 9.20
N ASN A 817 -0.57 -17.24 7.96
CA ASN A 817 -0.22 -18.63 7.66
C ASN A 817 1.31 -18.83 7.65
N PRO A 818 1.88 -19.54 8.63
CA PRO A 818 3.33 -19.70 8.74
C PRO A 818 3.96 -20.43 7.55
N ALA A 819 3.26 -21.41 6.95
CA ALA A 819 3.77 -22.21 5.83
C ALA A 819 3.87 -21.39 4.53
N VAL A 820 3.03 -20.36 4.37
CA VAL A 820 3.12 -19.43 3.24
C VAL A 820 4.16 -18.35 3.52
N LEU A 821 4.17 -17.82 4.75
CA LEU A 821 5.11 -16.80 5.19
C LEU A 821 6.57 -17.28 5.17
N SER A 822 6.84 -18.54 5.48
CA SER A 822 8.19 -19.10 5.45
C SER A 822 8.84 -19.12 4.07
N LYS A 823 8.07 -18.95 2.98
CA LYS A 823 8.59 -18.91 1.61
C LYS A 823 9.28 -17.59 1.25
N ASP A 824 9.08 -16.53 2.04
CA ASP A 824 9.85 -15.29 1.92
C ASP A 824 10.96 -15.24 2.98
N GLN A 825 12.17 -14.84 2.58
CA GLN A 825 13.35 -14.83 3.44
C GLN A 825 13.19 -13.95 4.70
N HIS A 826 12.48 -12.81 4.60
CA HIS A 826 12.35 -11.85 5.71
C HIS A 826 11.32 -12.36 6.71
N TRP A 827 10.20 -12.88 6.18
CA TRP A 827 9.18 -13.54 6.99
C TRP A 827 9.71 -14.80 7.67
N GLN A 828 10.46 -15.64 6.96
CA GLN A 828 11.10 -16.81 7.52
C GLN A 828 12.03 -16.44 8.69
N ARG A 829 12.88 -15.41 8.53
CA ARG A 829 13.74 -14.92 9.61
C ARG A 829 12.93 -14.44 10.81
N PHE A 830 11.82 -13.72 10.59
CA PHE A 830 10.93 -13.24 11.65
C PHE A 830 10.20 -14.38 12.38
N LEU A 831 9.71 -15.38 11.64
CA LEU A 831 9.08 -16.59 12.20
C LEU A 831 10.06 -17.35 13.11
N ARG A 832 11.28 -17.58 12.61
CA ARG A 832 12.32 -18.25 13.38
C ARG A 832 12.63 -17.49 14.67
N TYR A 833 12.78 -16.17 14.60
CA TYR A 833 12.98 -15.33 15.78
C TYR A 833 11.85 -15.45 16.81
N CYS A 834 10.59 -15.42 16.36
CA CYS A 834 9.44 -15.58 17.25
C CYS A 834 9.41 -16.98 17.89
N LYS A 835 9.86 -18.03 17.18
CA LYS A 835 9.94 -19.40 17.70
C LYS A 835 11.08 -19.57 18.72
N GLU A 836 12.28 -19.10 18.38
CA GLU A 836 13.48 -19.12 19.24
C GLU A 836 13.24 -18.37 20.56
N GLU A 837 12.61 -17.20 20.49
CA GLU A 837 12.32 -16.39 21.67
C GLU A 837 11.02 -16.80 22.38
N GLY A 838 10.25 -17.76 21.86
CA GLY A 838 9.04 -18.27 22.52
C GLY A 838 7.81 -17.36 22.42
N GLY A 839 7.72 -16.49 21.40
CA GLY A 839 6.55 -15.67 21.09
C GLY A 839 5.60 -16.26 20.03
N TYR A 840 5.79 -17.52 19.65
CA TYR A 840 4.94 -18.23 18.68
C TYR A 840 3.75 -18.92 19.35
N THR A 841 2.56 -18.86 18.75
CA THR A 841 1.36 -19.60 19.17
C THR A 841 0.42 -19.88 17.98
N GLY A 842 -0.67 -20.62 18.19
CA GLY A 842 -1.65 -20.95 17.16
C GLY A 842 -1.31 -22.22 16.37
N TYR A 843 -1.58 -22.22 15.07
CA TYR A 843 -1.33 -23.36 14.16
C TYR A 843 0.15 -23.76 14.18
N PRO A 844 0.49 -25.04 14.38
CA PRO A 844 1.89 -25.47 14.49
C PRO A 844 2.65 -25.34 13.15
N TYR A 845 3.95 -25.09 13.23
CA TYR A 845 4.84 -24.98 12.07
C TYR A 845 6.23 -25.58 12.35
N GLU A 846 6.68 -26.44 11.44
CA GLU A 846 8.03 -27.03 11.42
C GLU A 846 8.76 -26.55 10.16
N ASP A 847 10.06 -26.27 10.28
CA ASP A 847 10.89 -25.83 9.16
C ASP A 847 11.11 -27.04 8.22
N GLU A 848 10.36 -27.13 7.13
CA GLU A 848 10.58 -28.15 6.08
C GLU A 848 11.76 -27.78 5.16
N SER A 849 12.42 -28.80 4.60
CA SER A 849 13.61 -28.63 3.75
C SER A 849 13.25 -28.15 2.34
N PRO A 850 14.10 -27.34 1.67
CA PRO A 850 13.78 -26.72 0.37
C PRO A 850 13.53 -27.67 -0.81
N ALA A 851 13.82 -28.98 -0.66
CA ALA A 851 13.76 -29.95 -1.74
C ALA A 851 12.34 -30.41 -2.11
N GLU A 852 11.37 -30.25 -1.20
CA GLU A 852 9.98 -30.68 -1.42
C GLU A 852 9.12 -29.61 -2.11
N ASP A 853 9.55 -28.33 -2.08
CA ASP A 853 8.79 -27.15 -2.52
C ASP A 853 8.64 -27.00 -4.05
N THR A 854 9.61 -27.48 -4.84
CA THR A 854 9.67 -27.21 -6.29
C THR A 854 8.61 -28.00 -7.08
N LEU A 855 8.33 -29.24 -6.65
CA LEU A 855 7.29 -30.09 -7.25
C LEU A 855 5.87 -29.73 -6.77
N THR A 856 5.74 -29.11 -5.59
CA THR A 856 4.45 -28.66 -5.07
C THR A 856 3.97 -27.39 -5.77
N ALA A 857 4.88 -26.47 -6.12
CA ALA A 857 4.55 -25.22 -6.80
C ALA A 857 3.93 -25.45 -8.20
N ASP A 858 4.44 -26.45 -8.94
CA ASP A 858 3.94 -26.80 -10.28
C ASP A 858 2.54 -27.43 -10.28
N LEU A 859 2.13 -28.08 -9.18
CA LEU A 859 0.81 -28.73 -9.06
C LEU A 859 -0.22 -27.85 -8.38
N HIS A 860 0.22 -26.99 -7.46
CA HIS A 860 -0.59 -25.89 -6.94
C HIS A 860 -1.00 -24.95 -8.09
N ALA A 861 -0.15 -24.67 -9.08
CA ALA A 861 -0.48 -23.85 -10.27
C ALA A 861 -1.79 -24.21 -11.01
N LEU A 862 -2.38 -25.37 -10.70
CA LEU A 862 -3.66 -25.84 -11.21
C LEU A 862 -4.90 -25.30 -10.45
N HIS A 863 -4.82 -24.59 -9.32
CA HIS A 863 -5.99 -24.41 -8.44
C HIS A 863 -6.96 -23.27 -8.84
N LEU A 864 -6.60 -22.31 -9.70
CA LEU A 864 -7.32 -21.02 -9.77
C LEU A 864 -7.72 -20.44 -11.14
N SER A 865 -7.64 -21.19 -12.23
CA SER A 865 -8.21 -20.78 -13.53
C SER A 865 -9.71 -21.03 -13.64
N ASN A 866 -10.50 -20.38 -12.76
CA ASN A 866 -11.94 -20.14 -12.95
C ASN A 866 -12.21 -18.64 -13.01
#